data_AF-A0A1Z4N8Q4-F1
#
_entry.id   AF-A0A1Z4N8Q4-F1
#
_cell.length_a   1.000
_cell.length_b   1.000
_cell.length_c   1.000
_cell.angle_alpha   90.00
_cell.angle_beta   90.00
_cell.angle_gamma   90.00
#
_symmetry.space_group_name_H-M   'P 1'
#
loop_
_entity.id
_entity.type
_entity.pdbx_description
1 polymer ?
#
loop_
_entity_poly.entity_id
_entity_poly.type
_entity_poly.pdbx_seq_one_letter_code
_entity_poly.pdbx_strand_id
1 'polypeptide(L)'
;MVSTSTAFSDIKGHWASSFIGALSGRNLINGYPNGTFRPDNSVTRAEFAALIAKVFTLTSKRKYSPFTDVPTNHWAANVIKNAYEAGFISGYPDKTFRPNNRISRGDVLVAIVNGLEIANKIKPDLVNKLSQYYTDATAIASYAKNQVAIATSAGLVVNYPNIKLLNPNLAATRADLAVIAYQALVYQGKADKISSTYLVPSPNPPVVVEPKPDPNPPVVVVEPKPDPNPPVVVVEPKPEPNPPVVVVDPKPEPPVVVDPPVEPPVVEVPQNTVRLSHQREFRGAWVATVWNGDWPSKPGLPVAQQQSELVAIITKLQQLNFNALIFQVRPEGDAVYASTLEPWSAWVTGTQGKAPAPYYDPLEFAIAECHKRNIELHAWFNPYRAKTSVNSGINVSPHIAVTNPDVVYKWGNQLWMDPGIKIVQDRAYNVILDVVRRYDIDGVHLDDYFYPYPISGQTFPDSKTYDTYKNAGGGLSLGDWRRENVNLMVLRLSEGIKATKPHVKFGISPFGIYRPGQPAGITGLDAYNVLYADSKKWLELGWVDYIAPQLYWRTDQTQQSYPALLNWWTQVNTKQKHVYAGNNLTEPSNKSRESEEIEKQVIFSRSQAGRYSLGNIFFNLGVLMENSQGIADKFQTQIYSKPAIPPTWSSQITTAPAAPTGLVYVNGRLNWKPGDDQPVRSWTLYRQTTDGWVIQRILSAGTNFATVGAGTYAVCAVDRLANESQGVMITVT
;
A
#
# COMPACT_ATOMS: atom_id res chain seq x y z
N MET A 1 23.77 1.17 -58.52
CA MET A 1 24.94 1.35 -57.64
C MET A 1 24.58 2.36 -56.56
N VAL A 2 24.40 1.90 -55.32
CA VAL A 2 24.07 2.77 -54.18
C VAL A 2 25.30 2.82 -53.27
N SER A 3 25.75 4.05 -53.03
CA SER A 3 26.95 4.44 -52.28
C SER A 3 27.10 3.70 -50.94
N THR A 4 28.31 3.18 -50.71
CA THR A 4 28.79 2.53 -49.48
C THR A 4 28.50 3.36 -48.24
N SER A 5 27.65 2.86 -47.34
CA SER A 5 27.30 3.49 -46.08
C SER A 5 28.55 3.79 -45.26
N THR A 6 28.64 4.99 -44.69
CA THR A 6 29.62 5.38 -43.68
C THR A 6 29.58 4.43 -42.49
N ALA A 7 30.42 3.40 -42.51
CA ALA A 7 30.58 2.48 -41.39
C ALA A 7 31.31 3.23 -40.27
N PHE A 8 30.62 3.43 -39.14
CA PHE A 8 31.22 4.10 -37.99
C PHE A 8 32.47 3.33 -37.53
N SER A 9 33.58 4.02 -37.29
CA SER A 9 34.87 3.37 -37.03
C SER A 9 34.90 2.57 -35.73
N ASP A 10 34.06 2.95 -34.77
CA ASP A 10 34.00 2.42 -33.40
C ASP A 10 32.94 1.33 -33.17
N ILE A 11 32.24 0.88 -34.22
CA ILE A 11 31.30 -0.25 -34.11
C ILE A 11 31.89 -1.56 -34.62
N LYS A 12 33.13 -1.57 -35.13
CA LYS A 12 33.77 -2.80 -35.62
C LYS A 12 33.96 -3.79 -34.46
N GLY A 13 33.36 -4.97 -34.58
CA GLY A 13 33.37 -6.00 -33.53
C GLY A 13 32.38 -5.73 -32.39
N HIS A 14 31.62 -4.64 -32.42
CA HIS A 14 30.61 -4.33 -31.42
C HIS A 14 29.36 -5.21 -31.61
N TRP A 15 28.75 -5.68 -30.53
CA TRP A 15 27.60 -6.61 -30.55
C TRP A 15 26.36 -6.07 -31.29
N ALA A 16 26.20 -4.75 -31.29
CA ALA A 16 25.11 -4.04 -31.97
C ALA A 16 25.45 -3.60 -33.42
N SER A 17 26.64 -3.93 -33.93
CA SER A 17 27.17 -3.38 -35.19
C SER A 17 26.24 -3.55 -36.40
N SER A 18 25.69 -4.76 -36.61
CA SER A 18 24.77 -5.04 -37.72
C SER A 18 23.48 -4.21 -37.64
N PHE A 19 22.92 -4.03 -36.45
CA PHE A 19 21.72 -3.22 -36.23
C PHE A 19 21.98 -1.73 -36.44
N ILE A 20 23.11 -1.24 -35.92
CA ILE A 20 23.54 0.15 -36.12
C ILE A 20 23.78 0.43 -37.61
N GLY A 21 24.49 -0.47 -38.31
CA GLY A 21 24.72 -0.36 -39.76
C GLY A 21 23.42 -0.34 -40.55
N ALA A 22 22.47 -1.23 -40.21
CA ALA A 22 21.20 -1.31 -40.92
C ALA A 22 20.28 -0.08 -40.68
N LEU A 23 20.25 0.48 -39.46
CA LEU A 23 19.55 1.73 -39.20
C LEU A 23 20.23 2.93 -39.87
N SER A 24 21.57 2.97 -39.87
CA SER A 24 22.36 4.02 -40.51
C SER A 24 22.15 4.02 -42.03
N GLY A 25 22.20 2.85 -42.67
CA GLY A 25 21.94 2.71 -44.11
C GLY A 25 20.52 3.10 -44.53
N ARG A 26 19.56 3.12 -43.60
CA ARG A 26 18.19 3.63 -43.78
C ARG A 26 18.05 5.11 -43.42
N ASN A 27 19.16 5.80 -43.11
CA ASN A 27 19.21 7.17 -42.60
C ASN A 27 18.38 7.40 -41.33
N LEU A 28 18.12 6.36 -40.52
CA LEU A 28 17.29 6.46 -39.31
C LEU A 28 18.10 6.83 -38.05
N ILE A 29 19.42 6.66 -38.08
CA ILE A 29 20.34 7.10 -37.02
C ILE A 29 21.57 7.75 -37.63
N ASN A 30 22.21 8.65 -36.88
CA ASN A 30 23.42 9.35 -37.29
C ASN A 30 24.53 9.16 -36.24
N GLY A 31 25.77 9.15 -36.70
CA GLY A 31 26.95 9.25 -35.84
C GLY A 31 27.40 10.70 -35.66
N TYR A 32 28.56 10.86 -35.05
CA TYR A 32 29.21 12.14 -34.82
C TYR A 32 30.03 12.57 -36.06
N PRO A 33 30.30 13.88 -36.23
CA PRO A 33 31.07 14.41 -37.37
C PRO A 33 32.45 13.77 -37.56
N ASN A 34 33.03 13.21 -36.49
CA ASN A 34 34.32 12.51 -36.52
C ASN A 34 34.24 11.06 -37.00
N GLY A 35 33.10 10.60 -37.53
CA GLY A 35 32.92 9.25 -38.06
C GLY A 35 32.66 8.16 -37.02
N THR A 36 32.40 8.52 -35.76
CA THR A 36 32.08 7.56 -34.67
C THR A 36 30.58 7.49 -34.37
N PHE A 37 30.09 6.38 -33.84
CA PHE A 37 28.71 6.22 -33.36
C PHE A 37 28.59 6.38 -31.84
N ARG A 38 29.64 6.02 -31.10
CA ARG A 38 29.73 5.92 -29.64
C ARG A 38 28.67 4.98 -29.04
N PRO A 39 28.70 3.68 -29.38
CA PRO A 39 27.63 2.74 -29.04
C PRO A 39 27.37 2.61 -27.54
N ASP A 40 28.41 2.70 -26.70
CA ASP A 40 28.32 2.50 -25.24
C ASP A 40 27.94 3.78 -24.48
N ASN A 41 27.82 4.92 -25.15
CA ASN A 41 27.41 6.15 -24.47
C ASN A 41 25.94 6.06 -24.04
N SER A 42 25.68 6.44 -22.80
CA SER A 42 24.30 6.55 -22.29
C SER A 42 23.54 7.71 -22.93
N VAL A 43 22.23 7.55 -23.08
CA VAL A 43 21.38 8.47 -23.84
C VAL A 43 20.47 9.26 -22.90
N THR A 44 20.36 10.57 -23.14
CA THR A 44 19.41 11.43 -22.42
C THR A 44 17.97 11.23 -22.91
N ARG A 45 16.99 11.61 -22.10
CA ARG A 45 15.57 11.54 -22.47
C ARG A 45 15.24 12.40 -23.70
N ALA A 46 15.90 13.55 -23.86
CA ALA A 46 15.75 14.39 -25.04
C ALA A 46 16.32 13.73 -26.32
N GLU A 47 17.50 13.12 -26.24
CA GLU A 47 18.09 12.37 -27.35
C GLU A 47 17.26 11.15 -27.73
N PHE A 48 16.67 10.46 -26.75
CA PHE A 48 15.73 9.37 -27.01
C PHE A 48 14.48 9.85 -27.76
N ALA A 49 13.89 10.98 -27.35
CA ALA A 49 12.73 11.55 -28.06
C ALA A 49 13.05 11.88 -29.52
N ALA A 50 14.25 12.43 -29.78
CA ALA A 50 14.72 12.70 -31.13
C ALA A 50 14.91 11.42 -31.96
N LEU A 51 15.44 10.35 -31.35
CA LEU A 51 15.55 9.05 -32.00
C LEU A 51 14.17 8.48 -32.38
N ILE A 52 13.22 8.49 -31.45
CA ILE A 52 11.85 8.01 -31.68
C ILE A 52 11.18 8.76 -32.84
N ALA A 53 11.32 10.08 -32.87
CA ALA A 53 10.79 10.92 -33.94
C ALA A 53 11.42 10.64 -35.31
N LYS A 54 12.65 10.12 -35.34
CA LYS A 54 13.37 9.76 -36.56
C LYS A 54 13.04 8.35 -37.05
N VAL A 55 12.84 7.41 -36.14
CA VAL A 55 12.59 6.00 -36.46
C VAL A 55 11.10 5.73 -36.75
N PHE A 56 10.19 6.37 -36.02
CA PHE A 56 8.77 6.06 -36.07
C PHE A 56 7.92 7.23 -36.56
N THR A 57 6.82 6.91 -37.22
CA THR A 57 5.79 7.89 -37.57
C THR A 57 5.03 8.31 -36.32
N LEU A 58 5.15 9.58 -35.94
CA LEU A 58 4.51 10.14 -34.75
C LEU A 58 3.13 10.68 -35.10
N THR A 59 2.10 9.84 -34.94
CA THR A 59 0.69 10.27 -35.08
C THR A 59 0.22 10.81 -33.73
N SER A 60 -0.29 12.03 -33.70
CA SER A 60 -0.81 12.63 -32.46
C SER A 60 -2.05 11.88 -31.96
N LYS A 61 -2.02 11.43 -30.70
CA LYS A 61 -3.07 10.66 -30.02
C LYS A 61 -3.63 11.37 -28.80
N ARG A 62 -2.89 12.36 -28.29
CA ARG A 62 -3.27 13.18 -27.13
C ARG A 62 -2.74 14.60 -27.30
N LYS A 63 -3.41 15.56 -26.66
CA LYS A 63 -3.01 16.97 -26.66
C LYS A 63 -1.73 17.16 -25.83
N TYR A 64 -0.78 17.94 -26.33
CA TYR A 64 0.43 18.28 -25.57
C TYR A 64 0.11 19.04 -24.28
N SER A 65 0.71 18.58 -23.18
CA SER A 65 0.80 19.32 -21.93
C SER A 65 2.24 19.80 -21.75
N PRO A 66 2.51 21.12 -21.76
CA PRO A 66 3.87 21.64 -21.64
C PRO A 66 4.59 21.18 -20.37
N PHE A 67 5.87 20.84 -20.52
CA PHE A 67 6.75 20.53 -19.41
C PHE A 67 7.43 21.78 -18.87
N THR A 68 7.53 21.89 -17.55
CA THR A 68 8.07 23.07 -16.85
C THR A 68 9.56 23.26 -17.06
N ASP A 69 10.28 22.20 -17.38
CA ASP A 69 11.73 22.14 -17.57
C ASP A 69 12.15 21.92 -19.03
N VAL A 70 11.21 22.10 -19.98
CA VAL A 70 11.51 22.10 -21.43
C VAL A 70 11.09 23.44 -22.03
N PRO A 71 11.99 24.45 -22.00
CA PRO A 71 11.76 25.74 -22.64
C PRO A 71 11.41 25.60 -24.12
N THR A 72 10.62 26.51 -24.68
CA THR A 72 10.21 26.48 -26.10
C THR A 72 11.39 26.60 -27.07
N ASN A 73 12.49 27.22 -26.64
CA ASN A 73 13.74 27.32 -27.40
C ASN A 73 14.69 26.14 -27.17
N HIS A 74 14.34 25.15 -26.33
CA HIS A 74 15.14 23.95 -26.16
C HIS A 74 15.20 23.17 -27.48
N TRP A 75 16.39 22.73 -27.90
CA TRP A 75 16.60 22.08 -29.21
C TRP A 75 15.67 20.87 -29.45
N ALA A 76 15.32 20.15 -28.38
CA ALA A 76 14.42 19.00 -28.42
C ALA A 76 12.95 19.31 -28.16
N ALA A 77 12.54 20.57 -27.95
CA ALA A 77 11.19 20.93 -27.51
C ALA A 77 10.10 20.36 -28.43
N ASN A 78 10.26 20.54 -29.75
CA ASN A 78 9.29 20.05 -30.73
C ASN A 78 9.26 18.52 -30.81
N VAL A 79 10.40 17.84 -30.76
CA VAL A 79 10.43 16.37 -30.82
C VAL A 79 9.92 15.73 -29.53
N ILE A 80 10.17 16.35 -28.37
CA ILE A 80 9.59 15.94 -27.08
C ILE A 80 8.07 16.11 -27.12
N LYS A 81 7.58 17.25 -27.61
CA LYS A 81 6.15 17.46 -27.83
C LYS A 81 5.55 16.39 -28.71
N ASN A 82 6.09 16.17 -29.90
CA ASN A 82 5.52 15.23 -30.87
C ASN A 82 5.55 13.78 -30.34
N ALA A 83 6.64 13.36 -29.70
CA ALA A 83 6.74 12.02 -29.12
C ALA A 83 5.81 11.86 -27.89
N TYR A 84 5.56 12.94 -27.14
CA TYR A 84 4.56 12.95 -26.09
C TYR A 84 3.16 12.78 -26.69
N GLU A 85 2.78 13.61 -27.67
CA GLU A 85 1.47 13.56 -28.31
C GLU A 85 1.21 12.20 -28.99
N ALA A 86 2.25 11.56 -29.53
CA ALA A 86 2.17 10.22 -30.12
C ALA A 86 2.16 9.07 -29.10
N GLY A 87 2.21 9.36 -27.80
CA GLY A 87 2.10 8.35 -26.73
C GLY A 87 3.38 7.57 -26.43
N PHE A 88 4.52 7.92 -27.04
CA PHE A 88 5.79 7.25 -26.78
C PHE A 88 6.39 7.65 -25.44
N ILE A 89 6.35 8.92 -25.08
CA ILE A 89 7.00 9.42 -23.85
C ILE A 89 6.02 10.16 -22.97
N SER A 90 6.17 10.05 -21.66
CA SER A 90 5.44 10.87 -20.69
C SER A 90 6.43 11.60 -19.78
N GLY A 91 5.99 12.73 -19.22
CA GLY A 91 6.72 13.41 -18.15
C GLY A 91 6.42 12.82 -16.78
N TYR A 92 6.98 13.45 -15.77
CA TYR A 92 6.80 13.10 -14.36
C TYR A 92 5.57 13.82 -13.77
N PRO A 93 5.03 13.35 -12.63
CA PRO A 93 3.87 13.97 -11.98
C PRO A 93 4.04 15.46 -11.64
N ASP A 94 5.28 15.91 -11.43
CA ASP A 94 5.68 17.30 -11.16
C ASP A 94 5.69 18.21 -12.41
N LYS A 95 5.17 17.73 -13.55
CA LYS A 95 5.18 18.39 -14.87
C LYS A 95 6.57 18.59 -15.47
N THR A 96 7.60 17.91 -14.97
CA THR A 96 8.92 17.89 -15.62
C THR A 96 9.04 16.78 -16.66
N PHE A 97 9.88 16.97 -17.67
CA PHE A 97 10.31 15.94 -18.62
C PHE A 97 11.70 15.40 -18.28
N ARG A 98 12.55 16.22 -17.64
CA ARG A 98 13.95 15.96 -17.30
C ARG A 98 14.79 15.64 -18.54
N PRO A 99 14.89 16.57 -19.52
CA PRO A 99 15.46 16.32 -20.84
C PRO A 99 16.92 15.83 -20.79
N ASN A 100 17.70 16.27 -19.80
CA ASN A 100 19.11 15.92 -19.64
C ASN A 100 19.35 14.66 -18.80
N ASN A 101 18.31 14.11 -18.16
CA ASN A 101 18.46 12.85 -17.41
C ASN A 101 18.65 11.69 -18.37
N ARG A 102 19.43 10.69 -17.94
CA ARG A 102 19.57 9.44 -18.70
C ARG A 102 18.26 8.65 -18.66
N ILE A 103 17.87 8.10 -19.80
CA ILE A 103 16.70 7.23 -19.88
C ILE A 103 17.09 5.80 -19.46
N SER A 104 16.28 5.16 -18.62
CA SER A 104 16.51 3.79 -18.19
C SER A 104 16.12 2.79 -19.28
N ARG A 105 16.72 1.59 -19.28
CA ARG A 105 16.35 0.51 -20.21
C ARG A 105 14.88 0.11 -20.08
N GLY A 106 14.34 0.08 -18.85
CA GLY A 106 12.92 -0.18 -18.61
C GLY A 106 12.01 0.87 -19.24
N ASP A 107 12.33 2.16 -19.07
CA ASP A 107 11.56 3.26 -19.66
C ASP A 107 11.56 3.23 -21.20
N VAL A 108 12.65 2.79 -21.82
CA VAL A 108 12.71 2.61 -23.28
C VAL A 108 11.68 1.56 -23.74
N LEU A 109 11.61 0.41 -23.05
CA LEU A 109 10.64 -0.64 -23.40
C LEU A 109 9.21 -0.17 -23.18
N VAL A 110 8.94 0.53 -22.07
CA VAL A 110 7.64 1.15 -21.79
C VAL A 110 7.25 2.11 -22.91
N ALA A 111 8.18 2.96 -23.33
CA ALA A 111 7.94 3.96 -24.36
C ALA A 111 7.61 3.34 -25.73
N ILE A 112 8.37 2.32 -26.14
CA ILE A 112 8.14 1.62 -27.42
C ILE A 112 6.80 0.88 -27.40
N VAL A 113 6.49 0.13 -26.34
CA VAL A 113 5.24 -0.63 -26.23
C VAL A 113 4.02 0.28 -26.26
N ASN A 114 4.07 1.39 -25.53
CA ASN A 114 2.96 2.34 -25.48
C ASN A 114 2.81 3.12 -26.80
N GLY A 115 3.90 3.68 -27.33
CA GLY A 115 3.87 4.49 -28.54
C GLY A 115 3.40 3.72 -29.78
N LEU A 116 3.82 2.45 -29.89
CA LEU A 116 3.42 1.55 -30.95
C LEU A 116 2.12 0.78 -30.66
N GLU A 117 1.50 1.00 -29.50
CA GLU A 117 0.25 0.34 -29.07
C GLU A 117 0.31 -1.19 -29.18
N ILE A 118 1.48 -1.78 -28.87
CA ILE A 118 1.71 -3.22 -28.96
C ILE A 118 0.75 -3.98 -28.04
N ALA A 119 0.35 -3.36 -26.93
CA ALA A 119 -0.64 -3.87 -25.98
C ALA A 119 -2.01 -4.16 -26.62
N ASN A 120 -2.34 -3.55 -27.78
CA ASN A 120 -3.58 -3.85 -28.51
C ASN A 120 -3.54 -5.22 -29.20
N LYS A 121 -2.35 -5.78 -29.43
CA LYS A 121 -2.14 -7.04 -30.14
C LYS A 121 -1.55 -8.14 -29.26
N ILE A 122 -0.72 -7.76 -28.29
CA ILE A 122 -0.02 -8.70 -27.40
C ILE A 122 -0.43 -8.40 -25.96
N LYS A 123 -0.97 -9.41 -25.29
CA LYS A 123 -1.31 -9.36 -23.87
C LYS A 123 -0.06 -9.53 -23.00
N PRO A 124 -0.03 -8.99 -21.77
CA PRO A 124 1.10 -9.11 -20.85
C PRO A 124 1.18 -10.49 -20.17
N ASP A 125 1.03 -11.58 -20.93
CA ASP A 125 0.90 -12.94 -20.39
C ASP A 125 2.18 -13.45 -19.70
N LEU A 126 3.33 -12.83 -20.00
CA LEU A 126 4.62 -13.16 -19.39
C LEU A 126 4.88 -12.49 -18.04
N VAL A 127 3.99 -11.63 -17.52
CA VAL A 127 4.25 -10.87 -16.27
C VAL A 127 4.66 -11.79 -15.11
N ASN A 128 3.94 -12.90 -14.91
CA ASN A 128 4.25 -13.86 -13.84
C ASN A 128 5.41 -14.81 -14.17
N LYS A 129 5.91 -14.76 -15.40
CA LYS A 129 7.04 -15.58 -15.89
C LYS A 129 8.30 -14.75 -16.10
N LEU A 130 8.28 -13.43 -15.84
CA LEU A 130 9.43 -12.56 -16.06
C LEU A 130 10.68 -13.05 -15.32
N SER A 131 10.55 -13.64 -14.14
CA SER A 131 11.67 -14.25 -13.39
C SER A 131 12.31 -15.47 -14.08
N GLN A 132 11.61 -16.11 -15.02
CA GLN A 132 12.16 -17.19 -15.84
C GLN A 132 13.01 -16.62 -17.01
N TYR A 133 12.71 -15.40 -17.44
CA TYR A 133 13.43 -14.69 -18.49
C TYR A 133 14.57 -13.85 -17.95
N TYR A 134 14.39 -13.21 -16.80
CA TYR A 134 15.33 -12.25 -16.23
C TYR A 134 15.65 -12.57 -14.77
N THR A 135 16.92 -12.73 -14.45
CA THR A 135 17.41 -12.96 -13.08
C THR A 135 17.20 -11.74 -12.19
N ASP A 136 17.13 -10.55 -12.79
CA ASP A 136 16.85 -9.27 -12.14
C ASP A 136 15.40 -8.80 -12.37
N ALA A 137 14.46 -9.72 -12.63
CA ALA A 137 13.05 -9.38 -12.85
C ALA A 137 12.41 -8.61 -11.68
N THR A 138 12.92 -8.77 -10.45
CA THR A 138 12.47 -8.02 -9.27
C THR A 138 12.83 -6.53 -9.35
N ALA A 139 13.88 -6.17 -10.09
CA ALA A 139 14.28 -4.78 -10.30
C ALA A 139 13.38 -4.03 -11.30
N ILE A 140 12.47 -4.73 -11.99
CA ILE A 140 11.51 -4.14 -12.92
C ILE A 140 10.45 -3.39 -12.10
N ALA A 141 10.42 -2.07 -12.26
CA ALA A 141 9.43 -1.23 -11.60
C ALA A 141 8.00 -1.71 -11.90
N SER A 142 7.12 -1.68 -10.90
CA SER A 142 5.75 -2.22 -11.02
C SER A 142 4.97 -1.64 -12.19
N TYR A 143 5.12 -0.34 -12.47
CA TYR A 143 4.47 0.31 -13.61
C TYR A 143 4.97 -0.19 -14.99
N ALA A 144 6.15 -0.81 -15.05
CA ALA A 144 6.78 -1.28 -16.27
C ALA A 144 6.60 -2.78 -16.51
N LYS A 145 6.16 -3.56 -15.52
CA LYS A 145 6.06 -5.04 -15.61
C LYS A 145 5.23 -5.50 -16.80
N ASN A 146 4.07 -4.87 -17.03
CA ASN A 146 3.21 -5.21 -18.17
C ASN A 146 3.91 -4.93 -19.50
N GLN A 147 4.52 -3.76 -19.64
CA GLN A 147 5.19 -3.36 -20.87
C GLN A 147 6.44 -4.20 -21.12
N VAL A 148 7.22 -4.53 -20.09
CA VAL A 148 8.37 -5.43 -20.25
C VAL A 148 7.91 -6.80 -20.69
N ALA A 149 6.87 -7.38 -20.08
CA ALA A 149 6.32 -8.66 -20.51
C ALA A 149 5.83 -8.64 -21.96
N ILE A 150 5.14 -7.57 -22.37
CA ILE A 150 4.70 -7.38 -23.75
C ILE A 150 5.91 -7.24 -24.69
N ALA A 151 6.93 -6.48 -24.31
CA ALA A 151 8.15 -6.32 -25.10
C ALA A 151 8.91 -7.64 -25.26
N THR A 152 9.00 -8.45 -24.21
CA THR A 152 9.58 -9.80 -24.25
C THR A 152 8.78 -10.69 -25.20
N SER A 153 7.44 -10.71 -25.06
CA SER A 153 6.54 -11.43 -25.96
C SER A 153 6.61 -10.94 -27.41
N ALA A 154 6.88 -9.66 -27.64
CA ALA A 154 6.99 -9.09 -28.97
C ALA A 154 8.38 -9.30 -29.61
N GLY A 155 9.33 -9.90 -28.89
CA GLY A 155 10.70 -10.12 -29.37
C GLY A 155 11.53 -8.84 -29.45
N LEU A 156 11.19 -7.81 -28.67
CA LEU A 156 11.88 -6.51 -28.69
C LEU A 156 13.12 -6.46 -27.80
N VAL A 157 13.21 -7.35 -26.82
CA VAL A 157 14.22 -7.24 -25.75
C VAL A 157 15.54 -7.84 -26.21
N VAL A 158 16.60 -7.04 -26.05
CA VAL A 158 17.99 -7.44 -26.24
C VAL A 158 18.75 -7.20 -24.95
N ASN A 159 19.57 -8.16 -24.55
CA ASN A 159 20.29 -8.12 -23.29
C ASN A 159 21.74 -8.56 -23.54
N TYR A 160 22.67 -7.60 -23.44
CA TYR A 160 24.10 -7.81 -23.62
C TYR A 160 24.84 -7.51 -22.30
N PRO A 161 25.87 -8.28 -21.93
CA PRO A 161 26.30 -9.53 -22.57
C PRO A 161 25.47 -10.75 -22.15
N ASN A 162 24.67 -10.64 -21.09
CA ASN A 162 23.90 -11.74 -20.53
C ASN A 162 22.42 -11.58 -20.84
N ILE A 163 21.86 -12.50 -21.64
CA ILE A 163 20.45 -12.44 -22.05
C ILE A 163 19.45 -12.51 -20.88
N LYS A 164 19.88 -13.04 -19.73
CA LYS A 164 19.09 -13.14 -18.50
C LYS A 164 19.15 -11.89 -17.62
N LEU A 165 19.92 -10.85 -17.96
CA LEU A 165 19.95 -9.60 -17.20
C LEU A 165 19.31 -8.48 -18.00
N LEU A 166 18.12 -8.03 -17.58
CA LEU A 166 17.42 -6.93 -18.23
C LEU A 166 18.05 -5.57 -17.93
N ASN A 167 18.60 -5.40 -16.72
CA ASN A 167 19.12 -4.17 -16.15
C ASN A 167 18.11 -3.00 -16.27
N PRO A 168 16.87 -3.15 -15.79
CA PRO A 168 15.77 -2.21 -16.10
C PRO A 168 16.02 -0.79 -15.61
N ASN A 169 16.82 -0.61 -14.56
CA ASN A 169 17.15 0.69 -13.96
C ASN A 169 18.46 1.30 -14.49
N LEU A 170 19.23 0.56 -15.30
CA LEU A 170 20.47 1.05 -15.90
C LEU A 170 20.15 2.02 -17.04
N ALA A 171 20.97 3.06 -17.19
CA ALA A 171 20.87 3.98 -18.30
C ALA A 171 21.06 3.24 -19.64
N ALA A 172 20.13 3.42 -20.58
CA ALA A 172 20.21 2.82 -21.90
C ALA A 172 21.33 3.48 -22.72
N THR A 173 22.10 2.64 -23.41
CA THR A 173 23.17 3.08 -24.32
C THR A 173 22.64 3.34 -25.72
N ARG A 174 23.44 3.99 -26.57
CA ARG A 174 23.10 4.19 -27.99
C ARG A 174 22.94 2.87 -28.74
N ALA A 175 23.71 1.84 -28.37
CA ALA A 175 23.56 0.48 -28.88
C ALA A 175 22.22 -0.14 -28.48
N ASP A 176 21.83 -0.02 -27.21
CA ASP A 176 20.54 -0.54 -26.72
C ASP A 176 19.38 0.04 -27.50
N LEU A 177 19.38 1.36 -27.67
CA LEU A 177 18.33 2.05 -28.42
C LEU A 177 18.31 1.63 -29.89
N ALA A 178 19.47 1.48 -30.52
CA ALA A 178 19.55 1.07 -31.92
C ALA A 178 18.96 -0.34 -32.12
N VAL A 179 19.29 -1.29 -31.26
CA VAL A 179 18.79 -2.66 -31.42
C VAL A 179 17.30 -2.75 -31.06
N ILE A 180 16.84 -2.14 -29.96
CA ILE A 180 15.41 -2.15 -29.58
C ILE A 180 14.57 -1.47 -30.67
N ALA A 181 15.03 -0.35 -31.21
CA ALA A 181 14.35 0.34 -32.31
C ALA A 181 14.31 -0.51 -33.58
N TYR A 182 15.39 -1.22 -33.91
CA TYR A 182 15.40 -2.14 -35.04
C TYR A 182 14.43 -3.30 -34.85
N GLN A 183 14.40 -3.92 -33.67
CA GLN A 183 13.45 -5.00 -33.37
C GLN A 183 12.00 -4.51 -33.45
N ALA A 184 11.74 -3.26 -33.05
CA ALA A 184 10.43 -2.66 -33.22
C ALA A 184 10.04 -2.47 -34.71
N LEU A 185 11.00 -2.15 -35.59
CA LEU A 185 10.75 -2.13 -37.04
C LEU A 185 10.48 -3.53 -37.59
N VAL A 186 11.19 -4.56 -37.12
CA VAL A 186 10.93 -5.96 -37.47
C VAL A 186 9.52 -6.36 -37.03
N TYR A 187 9.14 -6.02 -35.80
CA TYR A 187 7.79 -6.25 -35.28
C TYR A 187 6.69 -5.58 -36.12
N GLN A 188 6.97 -4.40 -36.69
CA GLN A 188 6.05 -3.71 -37.60
C GLN A 188 6.06 -4.24 -39.04
N GLY A 189 6.90 -5.24 -39.37
CA GLY A 189 7.09 -5.72 -40.74
C GLY A 189 7.82 -4.72 -41.65
N LYS A 190 8.57 -3.77 -41.07
CA LYS A 190 9.31 -2.70 -41.78
C LYS A 190 10.80 -2.96 -41.91
N ALA A 191 11.29 -4.09 -41.41
CA ALA A 191 12.68 -4.49 -41.46
C ALA A 191 12.81 -6.02 -41.44
N ASP A 192 13.82 -6.54 -42.15
CA ASP A 192 14.18 -7.94 -42.09
C ASP A 192 14.80 -8.31 -40.73
N LYS A 193 14.65 -9.57 -40.33
CA LYS A 193 15.23 -10.05 -39.08
C LYS A 193 16.75 -10.15 -39.20
N ILE A 194 17.47 -9.52 -38.26
CA ILE A 194 18.91 -9.73 -38.07
C ILE A 194 19.11 -10.70 -36.90
N SER A 195 19.86 -11.77 -37.13
CA SER A 195 20.21 -12.74 -36.09
C SER A 195 21.17 -12.14 -35.07
N SER A 196 20.94 -12.43 -33.79
CA SER A 196 21.85 -12.07 -32.70
C SER A 196 21.65 -13.02 -31.53
N THR A 197 22.76 -13.43 -30.91
CA THR A 197 22.77 -14.28 -29.71
C THR A 197 22.29 -13.54 -28.45
N TYR A 198 22.16 -12.20 -28.52
CA TYR A 198 21.74 -11.36 -27.40
C TYR A 198 20.24 -11.06 -27.39
N LEU A 199 19.49 -11.54 -28.38
CA LEU A 199 18.03 -11.43 -28.39
C LEU A 199 17.42 -12.38 -27.38
N VAL A 200 16.50 -11.85 -26.56
CA VAL A 200 15.77 -12.66 -25.59
C VAL A 200 14.75 -13.53 -26.34
N PRO A 201 14.69 -14.85 -26.09
CA PRO A 201 13.71 -15.72 -26.73
C PRO A 201 12.27 -15.23 -26.50
N SER A 202 11.45 -15.21 -27.55
CA SER A 202 10.05 -14.80 -27.47
C SER A 202 9.12 -15.99 -27.79
N PRO A 203 8.01 -16.16 -27.03
CA PRO A 203 6.96 -17.14 -27.36
C PRO A 203 6.10 -16.74 -28.57
N ASN A 204 6.05 -15.45 -28.92
CA ASN A 204 5.30 -14.92 -30.07
C ASN A 204 6.27 -14.19 -31.02
N PRO A 205 7.20 -14.91 -31.66
CA PRO A 205 8.10 -14.27 -32.63
C PRO A 205 7.26 -13.64 -33.75
N PRO A 206 7.64 -12.45 -34.26
CA PRO A 206 6.96 -11.86 -35.40
C PRO A 206 6.91 -12.87 -36.55
N VAL A 207 5.71 -13.13 -37.07
CA VAL A 207 5.46 -14.10 -38.14
C VAL A 207 6.28 -13.66 -39.35
N VAL A 208 7.23 -14.50 -39.76
CA VAL A 208 7.93 -14.36 -41.03
C VAL A 208 6.88 -14.60 -42.11
N VAL A 209 6.55 -13.57 -42.89
CA VAL A 209 5.80 -13.79 -44.14
C VAL A 209 6.79 -14.44 -45.10
N GLU A 210 6.85 -15.77 -45.08
CA GLU A 210 7.51 -16.51 -46.16
C GLU A 210 6.74 -16.27 -47.46
N PRO A 211 7.41 -16.10 -48.61
CA PRO A 211 6.74 -16.05 -49.89
C PRO A 211 5.97 -17.37 -50.10
N LYS A 212 4.65 -17.28 -50.30
CA LYS A 212 3.72 -18.41 -50.45
C LYS A 212 4.27 -19.52 -51.36
N PRO A 213 4.38 -20.77 -50.89
CA PRO A 213 4.44 -21.95 -51.75
C PRO A 213 3.03 -22.39 -52.18
N ASP A 214 2.97 -22.97 -53.38
CA ASP A 214 1.86 -23.47 -54.22
C ASP A 214 0.56 -23.97 -53.51
N PRO A 215 -0.67 -23.65 -53.98
CA PRO A 215 -1.94 -23.98 -53.29
C PRO A 215 -2.38 -25.45 -53.29
N ASN A 216 -1.54 -26.42 -53.67
CA ASN A 216 -1.98 -27.82 -53.75
C ASN A 216 -0.92 -28.82 -53.24
N PRO A 217 -1.12 -29.35 -52.03
CA PRO A 217 -0.73 -30.73 -51.71
C PRO A 217 -1.96 -31.59 -51.31
N PRO A 218 -1.91 -32.92 -51.52
CA PRO A 218 -3.08 -33.78 -51.46
C PRO A 218 -3.52 -34.13 -50.03
N VAL A 219 -4.83 -34.28 -49.87
CA VAL A 219 -5.57 -34.57 -48.63
C VAL A 219 -5.38 -36.04 -48.19
N VAL A 220 -5.12 -36.27 -46.90
CA VAL A 220 -5.24 -37.58 -46.26
C VAL A 220 -6.26 -37.48 -45.12
N VAL A 221 -7.32 -38.30 -45.20
CA VAL A 221 -8.45 -38.38 -44.26
C VAL A 221 -8.16 -39.46 -43.22
N VAL A 222 -8.43 -39.18 -41.94
CA VAL A 222 -8.55 -40.20 -40.89
C VAL A 222 -9.79 -39.89 -40.04
N GLU A 223 -10.71 -40.85 -39.98
CA GLU A 223 -11.97 -40.83 -39.22
C GLU A 223 -11.76 -41.13 -37.72
N PRO A 224 -12.63 -40.63 -36.81
CA PRO A 224 -12.62 -41.01 -35.40
C PRO A 224 -13.61 -42.15 -35.07
N LYS A 225 -13.17 -43.11 -34.23
CA LYS A 225 -14.03 -44.10 -33.56
C LYS A 225 -14.49 -43.62 -32.17
N PRO A 226 -15.72 -43.95 -31.71
CA PRO A 226 -16.24 -43.67 -30.38
C PRO A 226 -16.19 -44.90 -29.45
N ASP A 227 -16.10 -44.70 -28.12
CA ASP A 227 -16.83 -45.48 -27.08
C ASP A 227 -16.68 -44.87 -25.64
N PRO A 228 -17.28 -45.38 -24.54
CA PRO A 228 -18.44 -44.77 -23.88
C PRO A 228 -18.31 -44.65 -22.32
N ASN A 229 -19.40 -44.19 -21.67
CA ASN A 229 -19.73 -44.20 -20.22
C ASN A 229 -19.12 -43.14 -19.26
N PRO A 230 -19.99 -42.37 -18.56
CA PRO A 230 -19.73 -41.77 -17.25
C PRO A 230 -20.48 -42.50 -16.09
N PRO A 231 -20.05 -42.34 -14.83
CA PRO A 231 -20.60 -43.07 -13.68
C PRO A 231 -21.84 -42.41 -13.05
N VAL A 232 -22.69 -43.25 -12.45
CA VAL A 232 -23.89 -42.92 -11.68
C VAL A 232 -23.54 -42.85 -10.18
N VAL A 233 -23.97 -41.80 -9.48
CA VAL A 233 -24.01 -41.74 -8.00
C VAL A 233 -25.38 -41.23 -7.55
N VAL A 234 -25.96 -41.96 -6.60
CA VAL A 234 -27.33 -41.89 -6.09
C VAL A 234 -27.51 -40.77 -5.06
N VAL A 235 -28.69 -40.14 -5.06
CA VAL A 235 -29.16 -39.11 -4.12
C VAL A 235 -30.11 -39.74 -3.11
N GLU A 236 -29.89 -39.52 -1.81
CA GLU A 236 -30.87 -39.82 -0.74
C GLU A 236 -31.52 -38.53 -0.20
N PRO A 237 -32.81 -38.56 0.22
CA PRO A 237 -33.50 -37.37 0.70
C PRO A 237 -33.52 -37.23 2.25
N LYS A 238 -33.50 -35.96 2.64
CA LYS A 238 -33.61 -35.36 3.99
C LYS A 238 -35.00 -35.55 4.63
N PRO A 239 -35.13 -35.53 5.97
CA PRO A 239 -36.34 -35.03 6.63
C PRO A 239 -36.06 -33.85 7.58
N GLU A 240 -37.08 -33.00 7.73
CA GLU A 240 -37.17 -31.83 8.62
C GLU A 240 -38.62 -31.79 9.22
N PRO A 241 -38.99 -30.90 10.15
CA PRO A 241 -39.08 -31.11 11.60
C PRO A 241 -40.53 -31.07 12.16
N ASN A 242 -40.73 -31.29 13.48
CA ASN A 242 -41.95 -30.91 14.22
C ASN A 242 -41.62 -30.16 15.54
N PRO A 243 -42.42 -29.16 15.99
CA PRO A 243 -42.17 -28.32 17.16
C PRO A 243 -43.15 -28.59 18.35
N PRO A 244 -43.28 -27.70 19.36
CA PRO A 244 -42.78 -27.84 20.74
C PRO A 244 -43.83 -28.31 21.77
N VAL A 245 -43.39 -28.71 22.97
CA VAL A 245 -44.28 -28.87 24.15
C VAL A 245 -43.76 -28.03 25.30
N VAL A 246 -44.65 -27.20 25.86
CA VAL A 246 -44.48 -26.39 27.08
C VAL A 246 -45.28 -27.05 28.20
N VAL A 247 -44.67 -27.24 29.38
CA VAL A 247 -45.39 -27.42 30.66
C VAL A 247 -44.60 -26.67 31.75
N VAL A 248 -45.33 -25.95 32.61
CA VAL A 248 -44.85 -25.03 33.65
C VAL A 248 -45.27 -25.53 35.04
N ASP A 249 -44.30 -25.58 35.99
CA ASP A 249 -44.32 -25.47 37.48
C ASP A 249 -45.15 -26.44 38.38
N PRO A 250 -44.82 -26.66 39.70
CA PRO A 250 -44.05 -25.81 40.62
C PRO A 250 -43.00 -26.45 41.56
N LYS A 251 -42.23 -25.54 42.19
CA LYS A 251 -41.23 -25.66 43.28
C LYS A 251 -41.71 -26.46 44.52
N PRO A 252 -40.80 -27.20 45.18
CA PRO A 252 -40.69 -27.13 46.65
C PRO A 252 -39.26 -26.84 47.12
N GLU A 253 -39.17 -26.12 48.25
CA GLU A 253 -37.94 -25.72 48.95
C GLU A 253 -37.24 -26.87 49.72
N PRO A 254 -35.97 -26.68 50.13
CA PRO A 254 -34.98 -27.75 50.28
C PRO A 254 -34.92 -28.36 51.68
N PRO A 255 -34.37 -29.59 51.84
CA PRO A 255 -33.85 -30.03 53.12
C PRO A 255 -32.43 -29.51 53.34
N VAL A 256 -32.26 -28.88 54.50
CA VAL A 256 -30.99 -28.45 55.09
C VAL A 256 -30.08 -29.66 55.31
N VAL A 257 -28.92 -29.68 54.65
CA VAL A 257 -27.78 -30.53 55.03
C VAL A 257 -26.68 -29.59 55.51
N VAL A 258 -26.31 -29.77 56.77
CA VAL A 258 -25.25 -29.02 57.44
C VAL A 258 -23.93 -29.73 57.10
N ASP A 259 -23.21 -29.20 56.12
CA ASP A 259 -21.82 -29.60 55.90
C ASP A 259 -20.91 -29.00 57.00
N PRO A 260 -19.87 -29.73 57.45
CA PRO A 260 -18.91 -29.24 58.43
C PRO A 260 -18.21 -27.97 57.91
N PRO A 261 -17.66 -27.12 58.79
CA PRO A 261 -17.09 -25.84 58.37
C PRO A 261 -15.97 -26.10 57.37
N VAL A 262 -16.26 -25.84 56.09
CA VAL A 262 -15.25 -25.67 55.07
C VAL A 262 -14.45 -24.46 55.53
N GLU A 263 -13.21 -24.71 55.96
CA GLU A 263 -12.24 -23.64 56.19
C GLU A 263 -12.33 -22.67 55.01
N PRO A 264 -12.39 -21.35 55.27
CA PRO A 264 -12.41 -20.38 54.18
C PRO A 264 -11.25 -20.75 53.25
N PRO A 265 -11.46 -20.85 51.93
CA PRO A 265 -10.37 -21.07 51.02
C PRO A 265 -9.34 -20.00 51.35
N VAL A 266 -8.16 -20.45 51.76
CA VAL A 266 -7.01 -19.58 51.93
C VAL A 266 -6.89 -18.86 50.60
N VAL A 267 -7.24 -17.57 50.59
CA VAL A 267 -6.90 -16.68 49.49
C VAL A 267 -5.38 -16.68 49.52
N GLU A 268 -4.76 -17.51 48.68
CA GLU A 268 -3.36 -17.39 48.37
C GLU A 268 -3.18 -15.99 47.76
N VAL A 269 -2.85 -15.03 48.62
CA VAL A 269 -2.24 -13.78 48.21
C VAL A 269 -1.06 -14.18 47.33
N PRO A 270 -0.97 -13.75 46.06
CA PRO A 270 0.12 -14.16 45.19
C PRO A 270 1.44 -13.72 45.84
N GLN A 271 2.16 -14.68 46.44
CA GLN A 271 3.49 -14.44 46.93
C GLN A 271 4.38 -14.18 45.72
N ASN A 272 5.11 -13.05 45.76
CA ASN A 272 6.06 -12.58 44.74
C ASN A 272 5.47 -11.86 43.50
N THR A 273 4.73 -10.76 43.69
CA THR A 273 4.43 -9.82 42.59
C THR A 273 5.46 -8.69 42.46
N VAL A 274 5.60 -8.11 41.27
CA VAL A 274 6.48 -6.98 40.97
C VAL A 274 5.80 -6.00 40.04
N ARG A 275 6.00 -4.69 40.26
CA ARG A 275 5.62 -3.66 39.29
C ARG A 275 6.70 -3.56 38.22
N LEU A 276 6.31 -3.76 36.97
CA LEU A 276 7.22 -3.72 35.83
C LEU A 276 7.01 -2.44 35.04
N SER A 277 8.10 -1.97 34.44
CA SER A 277 8.09 -0.82 33.53
C SER A 277 8.92 -1.15 32.30
N HIS A 278 8.48 -0.68 31.15
CA HIS A 278 9.15 -0.90 29.88
C HIS A 278 8.84 0.25 28.91
N GLN A 279 9.65 0.39 27.88
CA GLN A 279 9.37 1.35 26.83
C GLN A 279 8.19 0.88 25.99
N ARG A 280 7.11 1.67 25.99
CA ARG A 280 5.94 1.48 25.14
C ARG A 280 6.10 2.30 23.87
N GLU A 281 5.69 1.74 22.75
CA GLU A 281 5.87 2.37 21.45
C GLU A 281 4.81 1.85 20.47
N PHE A 282 4.12 2.76 19.79
CA PHE A 282 3.21 2.40 18.70
C PHE A 282 4.03 2.16 17.44
N ARG A 283 3.91 0.97 16.85
CA ARG A 283 4.71 0.50 15.71
C ARG A 283 3.77 0.03 14.63
N GLY A 284 3.32 0.98 13.81
CA GLY A 284 2.29 0.78 12.81
C GLY A 284 2.84 0.63 11.39
N ALA A 285 2.12 -0.09 10.53
CA ALA A 285 2.34 -0.07 9.08
C ALA A 285 1.01 0.12 8.34
N TRP A 286 1.00 0.96 7.31
CA TRP A 286 -0.15 1.06 6.40
C TRP A 286 -0.16 -0.11 5.43
N VAL A 287 -1.36 -0.64 5.18
CA VAL A 287 -1.61 -1.68 4.18
C VAL A 287 -2.69 -1.18 3.24
N ALA A 288 -2.25 -0.67 2.08
CA ALA A 288 -3.13 -0.10 1.07
C ALA A 288 -3.75 -1.19 0.18
N THR A 289 -5.06 -1.08 -0.03
CA THR A 289 -5.82 -1.92 -0.96
C THR A 289 -6.02 -1.26 -2.31
N VAL A 290 -6.10 0.06 -2.33
CA VAL A 290 -6.20 0.85 -3.55
C VAL A 290 -5.02 0.57 -4.47
N TRP A 291 -5.29 0.43 -5.77
CA TRP A 291 -4.29 0.06 -6.78
C TRP A 291 -3.59 -1.28 -6.54
N ASN A 292 -4.10 -2.11 -5.61
CA ASN A 292 -3.40 -3.30 -5.13
C ASN A 292 -1.97 -2.96 -4.64
N GLY A 293 -1.83 -1.80 -3.97
CA GLY A 293 -0.54 -1.25 -3.57
C GLY A 293 0.23 -2.17 -2.62
N ASP A 294 -0.46 -2.78 -1.66
CA ASP A 294 0.12 -3.74 -0.72
C ASP A 294 -0.68 -5.05 -0.65
N TRP A 295 -2.02 -4.98 -0.58
CA TRP A 295 -2.86 -6.17 -0.48
C TRP A 295 -4.26 -6.00 -1.10
N PRO A 296 -4.82 -7.00 -1.80
CA PRO A 296 -4.12 -8.17 -2.31
C PRO A 296 -3.14 -7.75 -3.41
N SER A 297 -2.15 -8.59 -3.72
CA SER A 297 -1.08 -8.27 -4.70
C SER A 297 -1.60 -7.98 -6.12
N LYS A 298 -2.81 -8.45 -6.43
CA LYS A 298 -3.60 -8.12 -7.62
C LYS A 298 -5.08 -8.41 -7.35
N PRO A 299 -6.02 -7.87 -8.14
CA PRO A 299 -7.42 -8.11 -7.90
C PRO A 299 -7.83 -9.50 -8.43
N GLY A 300 -8.84 -10.11 -7.82
CA GLY A 300 -9.42 -11.37 -8.29
C GLY A 300 -8.59 -12.62 -7.98
N LEU A 301 -7.67 -12.55 -7.02
CA LEU A 301 -6.96 -13.73 -6.51
C LEU A 301 -7.94 -14.75 -5.91
N PRO A 302 -7.63 -16.06 -5.94
CA PRO A 302 -8.33 -17.04 -5.13
C PRO A 302 -8.32 -16.64 -3.65
N VAL A 303 -9.42 -16.86 -2.93
CA VAL A 303 -9.56 -16.50 -1.51
C VAL A 303 -8.44 -17.04 -0.64
N ALA A 304 -8.03 -18.29 -0.85
CA ALA A 304 -6.90 -18.87 -0.12
C ALA A 304 -5.59 -18.07 -0.31
N GLN A 305 -5.35 -17.52 -1.51
CA GLN A 305 -4.18 -16.68 -1.77
C GLN A 305 -4.33 -15.30 -1.12
N GLN A 306 -5.52 -14.69 -1.17
CA GLN A 306 -5.80 -13.43 -0.47
C GLN A 306 -5.54 -13.57 1.04
N GLN A 307 -6.06 -14.64 1.66
CA GLN A 307 -5.83 -14.96 3.07
C GLN A 307 -4.34 -15.21 3.37
N SER A 308 -3.66 -16.01 2.54
CA SER A 308 -2.24 -16.30 2.71
C SER A 308 -1.37 -15.05 2.62
N GLU A 309 -1.65 -14.14 1.69
CA GLU A 309 -0.93 -12.87 1.57
C GLU A 309 -1.12 -12.00 2.81
N LEU A 310 -2.35 -11.91 3.33
CA LEU A 310 -2.63 -11.12 4.52
C LEU A 310 -1.94 -11.70 5.75
N VAL A 311 -1.97 -13.02 5.92
CA VAL A 311 -1.23 -13.72 6.99
C VAL A 311 0.28 -13.49 6.85
N ALA A 312 0.83 -13.50 5.63
CA ALA A 312 2.25 -13.24 5.41
C ALA A 312 2.65 -11.82 5.83
N ILE A 313 1.83 -10.83 5.49
CA ILE A 313 2.02 -9.43 5.93
C ILE A 313 2.02 -9.34 7.45
N ILE A 314 0.97 -9.84 8.11
CA ILE A 314 0.82 -9.76 9.57
C ILE A 314 1.96 -10.51 10.27
N THR A 315 2.37 -11.66 9.74
CA THR A 315 3.50 -12.45 10.28
C THR A 315 4.82 -11.69 10.13
N LYS A 316 5.06 -11.02 8.99
CA LYS A 316 6.24 -10.18 8.81
C LYS A 316 6.26 -9.03 9.81
N LEU A 317 5.13 -8.35 10.02
CA LEU A 317 5.01 -7.28 11.03
C LEU A 317 5.32 -7.82 12.44
N GLN A 318 4.79 -8.97 12.81
CA GLN A 318 5.09 -9.61 14.10
C GLN A 318 6.59 -9.92 14.24
N GLN A 319 7.24 -10.48 13.21
CA GLN A 319 8.68 -10.78 13.21
C GLN A 319 9.55 -9.53 13.40
N LEU A 320 9.07 -8.38 12.92
CA LEU A 320 9.74 -7.08 13.05
C LEU A 320 9.34 -6.32 14.33
N ASN A 321 8.61 -6.97 15.25
CA ASN A 321 8.06 -6.39 16.48
C ASN A 321 7.16 -5.15 16.25
N PHE A 322 6.45 -5.11 15.12
CA PHE A 322 5.34 -4.17 14.91
C PHE A 322 4.12 -4.63 15.71
N ASN A 323 3.28 -3.68 16.13
CA ASN A 323 2.12 -3.95 17.00
C ASN A 323 0.84 -3.28 16.52
N ALA A 324 0.83 -2.68 15.33
CA ALA A 324 -0.38 -2.17 14.69
C ALA A 324 -0.35 -2.32 13.16
N LEU A 325 -1.51 -2.64 12.59
CA LEU A 325 -1.77 -2.70 11.16
C LEU A 325 -2.88 -1.70 10.83
N ILE A 326 -2.58 -0.74 9.95
CA ILE A 326 -3.53 0.26 9.48
C ILE A 326 -4.09 -0.20 8.12
N PHE A 327 -5.24 -0.89 8.14
CA PHE A 327 -5.76 -1.65 7.00
C PHE A 327 -6.76 -0.85 6.17
N GLN A 328 -6.50 -0.60 4.88
CA GLN A 328 -7.45 0.13 4.05
C GLN A 328 -8.73 -0.69 3.79
N VAL A 329 -9.84 -0.31 4.41
CA VAL A 329 -11.12 -1.02 4.27
C VAL A 329 -12.10 -0.33 3.33
N ARG A 330 -11.88 0.96 3.05
CA ARG A 330 -12.67 1.77 2.11
C ARG A 330 -11.77 2.62 1.22
N PRO A 331 -11.30 2.10 0.07
CA PRO A 331 -10.36 2.82 -0.80
C PRO A 331 -11.02 3.88 -1.70
N GLU A 332 -12.23 3.63 -2.25
CA GLU A 332 -12.84 4.55 -3.22
C GLU A 332 -14.38 4.48 -3.28
N GLY A 333 -15.07 4.55 -2.14
CA GLY A 333 -16.55 4.44 -2.11
C GLY A 333 -17.04 3.00 -2.23
N ASP A 334 -16.20 2.05 -1.84
CA ASP A 334 -16.43 0.61 -1.87
C ASP A 334 -15.86 -0.06 -0.61
N ALA A 335 -16.23 -1.32 -0.36
CA ALA A 335 -15.92 -2.03 0.87
C ALA A 335 -15.01 -3.25 0.64
N VAL A 336 -13.96 -3.35 1.43
CA VAL A 336 -13.09 -4.54 1.54
C VAL A 336 -13.59 -5.47 2.68
N TYR A 337 -14.90 -5.46 2.89
CA TYR A 337 -15.63 -6.16 3.93
C TYR A 337 -17.10 -6.27 3.52
N ALA A 338 -17.88 -7.12 4.19
CA ALA A 338 -19.30 -7.26 3.88
C ALA A 338 -20.05 -5.99 4.29
N SER A 339 -20.67 -5.30 3.32
CA SER A 339 -21.40 -4.06 3.55
C SER A 339 -22.72 -4.05 2.79
N THR A 340 -23.77 -3.51 3.42
CA THR A 340 -25.03 -3.16 2.76
C THR A 340 -25.07 -1.70 2.32
N LEU A 341 -24.11 -0.89 2.76
CA LEU A 341 -24.04 0.55 2.51
C LEU A 341 -23.13 0.91 1.32
N GLU A 342 -22.17 0.05 0.99
CA GLU A 342 -21.22 0.23 -0.12
C GLU A 342 -21.05 -1.11 -0.87
N PRO A 343 -20.78 -1.09 -2.18
CA PRO A 343 -20.51 -2.32 -2.92
C PRO A 343 -19.16 -2.92 -2.52
N TRP A 344 -18.99 -4.24 -2.72
CA TRP A 344 -17.68 -4.88 -2.62
C TRP A 344 -16.63 -4.22 -3.51
N SER A 345 -15.41 -4.11 -3.02
CA SER A 345 -14.34 -3.45 -3.74
C SER A 345 -13.81 -4.28 -4.91
N ALA A 346 -13.63 -3.63 -6.07
CA ALA A 346 -12.98 -4.24 -7.23
C ALA A 346 -11.51 -4.58 -6.95
N TRP A 347 -10.86 -3.93 -5.99
CA TRP A 347 -9.48 -4.21 -5.60
C TRP A 347 -9.31 -5.62 -5.02
N VAL A 348 -10.39 -6.21 -4.48
CA VAL A 348 -10.39 -7.56 -3.92
C VAL A 348 -10.70 -8.59 -5.02
N THR A 349 -11.80 -8.41 -5.75
CA THR A 349 -12.36 -9.46 -6.62
C THR A 349 -12.16 -9.22 -8.12
N GLY A 350 -11.66 -8.05 -8.51
CA GLY A 350 -11.57 -7.61 -9.90
C GLY A 350 -12.89 -7.07 -10.47
N THR A 351 -13.98 -7.12 -9.72
CA THR A 351 -15.30 -6.63 -10.16
C THR A 351 -16.03 -6.00 -8.98
N GLN A 352 -16.32 -4.70 -9.06
CA GLN A 352 -17.05 -4.00 -7.99
C GLN A 352 -18.43 -4.63 -7.76
N GLY A 353 -18.86 -4.71 -6.51
CA GLY A 353 -20.13 -5.33 -6.10
C GLY A 353 -20.10 -6.85 -5.97
N LYS A 354 -19.04 -7.52 -6.42
CA LYS A 354 -18.89 -8.97 -6.29
C LYS A 354 -18.14 -9.33 -5.00
N ALA A 355 -18.78 -10.14 -4.15
CA ALA A 355 -18.15 -10.73 -2.97
C ALA A 355 -17.04 -11.74 -3.35
N PRO A 356 -16.03 -11.95 -2.48
CA PRO A 356 -15.06 -13.04 -2.66
C PRO A 356 -15.75 -14.41 -2.81
N ALA A 357 -15.15 -15.31 -3.59
CA ALA A 357 -15.67 -16.66 -3.84
C ALA A 357 -14.53 -17.71 -3.73
N PRO A 358 -14.62 -18.71 -2.83
CA PRO A 358 -15.66 -18.89 -1.79
C PRO A 358 -15.77 -17.68 -0.85
N TYR A 359 -16.94 -17.49 -0.24
CA TYR A 359 -17.20 -16.33 0.60
C TYR A 359 -16.26 -16.28 1.81
N TYR A 360 -15.71 -15.10 2.06
CA TYR A 360 -15.15 -14.71 3.34
C TYR A 360 -15.19 -13.17 3.45
N ASP A 361 -15.17 -12.66 4.67
CA ASP A 361 -15.02 -11.22 4.94
C ASP A 361 -13.52 -10.92 5.22
N PRO A 362 -12.84 -10.13 4.35
CA PRO A 362 -11.44 -9.83 4.54
C PRO A 362 -11.11 -9.05 5.81
N LEU A 363 -11.98 -8.13 6.25
CA LEU A 363 -11.74 -7.35 7.46
C LEU A 363 -11.87 -8.22 8.71
N GLU A 364 -12.89 -9.07 8.79
CA GLU A 364 -13.05 -10.02 9.89
C GLU A 364 -11.84 -10.96 10.00
N PHE A 365 -11.39 -11.50 8.87
CA PHE A 365 -10.21 -12.34 8.80
C PHE A 365 -8.94 -11.59 9.25
N ALA A 366 -8.73 -10.35 8.79
CA ALA A 366 -7.60 -9.52 9.17
C ALA A 366 -7.54 -9.25 10.68
N ILE A 367 -8.69 -8.93 11.29
CA ILE A 367 -8.81 -8.67 12.73
C ILE A 367 -8.39 -9.91 13.51
N ALA A 368 -8.96 -11.06 13.17
CA ALA A 368 -8.66 -12.32 13.85
C ALA A 368 -7.15 -12.66 13.76
N GLU A 369 -6.53 -12.50 12.58
CA GLU A 369 -5.11 -12.80 12.40
C GLU A 369 -4.18 -11.80 13.10
N CYS A 370 -4.56 -10.51 13.16
CA CYS A 370 -3.82 -9.49 13.91
C CYS A 370 -3.91 -9.74 15.42
N HIS A 371 -5.10 -9.97 15.95
CA HIS A 371 -5.33 -10.19 17.38
C HIS A 371 -4.66 -11.45 17.90
N LYS A 372 -4.62 -12.53 17.11
CA LYS A 372 -3.83 -13.75 17.41
C LYS A 372 -2.34 -13.46 17.66
N ARG A 373 -1.83 -12.34 17.14
CA ARG A 373 -0.41 -11.95 17.18
C ARG A 373 -0.15 -10.70 18.01
N ASN A 374 -1.14 -10.24 18.79
CA ASN A 374 -1.07 -8.98 19.54
C ASN A 374 -0.72 -7.77 18.64
N ILE A 375 -1.32 -7.72 17.46
CA ILE A 375 -1.28 -6.58 16.55
C ILE A 375 -2.66 -5.91 16.60
N GLU A 376 -2.70 -4.62 16.89
CA GLU A 376 -3.92 -3.82 16.78
C GLU A 376 -4.31 -3.67 15.30
N LEU A 377 -5.61 -3.77 14.97
CA LEU A 377 -6.10 -3.45 13.63
C LEU A 377 -6.87 -2.14 13.65
N HIS A 378 -6.37 -1.16 12.90
CA HIS A 378 -7.04 0.11 12.67
C HIS A 378 -7.62 0.12 11.26
N ALA A 379 -8.95 0.19 11.16
CA ALA A 379 -9.65 0.26 9.88
C ALA A 379 -9.46 1.65 9.25
N TRP A 380 -8.82 1.68 8.08
CA TRP A 380 -8.51 2.89 7.31
C TRP A 380 -9.54 3.17 6.22
N PHE A 381 -10.12 4.35 6.27
CA PHE A 381 -11.11 4.83 5.33
C PHE A 381 -10.59 6.05 4.57
N ASN A 382 -10.76 6.05 3.25
CA ASN A 382 -10.86 7.29 2.50
C ASN A 382 -12.32 7.78 2.60
N PRO A 383 -12.62 8.99 3.08
CA PRO A 383 -14.00 9.45 3.30
C PRO A 383 -14.72 9.92 2.02
N TYR A 384 -14.03 10.55 1.06
CA TYR A 384 -14.70 11.29 -0.03
C TYR A 384 -14.29 10.88 -1.44
N ARG A 385 -13.24 10.07 -1.63
CA ARG A 385 -12.91 9.52 -2.95
C ARG A 385 -14.02 8.57 -3.39
N ALA A 386 -14.65 8.86 -4.52
CA ALA A 386 -15.65 7.99 -5.15
C ALA A 386 -15.06 7.10 -6.24
N LYS A 387 -13.92 7.51 -6.84
CA LYS A 387 -13.20 6.68 -7.81
C LYS A 387 -11.80 7.21 -8.08
N THR A 388 -10.83 6.33 -8.16
CA THR A 388 -9.43 6.62 -8.52
C THR A 388 -9.23 6.89 -10.01
N SER A 389 -10.07 6.36 -10.88
CA SER A 389 -9.99 6.54 -12.33
C SER A 389 -11.37 6.41 -13.00
N VAL A 390 -11.80 7.45 -13.71
CA VAL A 390 -13.04 7.43 -14.51
C VAL A 390 -12.99 6.42 -15.67
N ASN A 391 -11.79 5.99 -16.04
CA ASN A 391 -11.58 4.98 -17.08
C ASN A 391 -11.57 3.54 -16.53
N SER A 392 -11.63 3.36 -15.20
CA SER A 392 -11.75 2.05 -14.57
C SER A 392 -13.21 1.60 -14.51
N GLY A 393 -13.45 0.28 -14.44
CA GLY A 393 -14.76 -0.38 -14.56
C GLY A 393 -15.95 0.32 -13.87
N ILE A 394 -17.17 0.05 -14.34
CA ILE A 394 -18.38 0.79 -13.97
C ILE A 394 -18.68 0.66 -12.46
N ASN A 395 -19.14 1.75 -11.84
CA ASN A 395 -19.62 1.71 -10.46
C ASN A 395 -20.99 1.03 -10.39
N VAL A 396 -21.24 0.21 -9.37
CA VAL A 396 -22.51 -0.52 -9.22
C VAL A 396 -23.22 -0.14 -7.91
N SER A 397 -24.55 -0.21 -7.90
CA SER A 397 -25.35 0.04 -6.69
C SER A 397 -24.86 -0.87 -5.53
N PRO A 398 -24.79 -0.39 -4.27
CA PRO A 398 -25.30 0.89 -3.75
C PRO A 398 -24.32 2.08 -3.80
N HIS A 399 -23.28 2.05 -4.63
CA HIS A 399 -22.26 3.11 -4.71
C HIS A 399 -22.87 4.51 -4.84
N ILE A 400 -22.33 5.51 -4.15
CA ILE A 400 -22.90 6.87 -4.13
C ILE A 400 -22.92 7.54 -5.51
N ALA A 401 -21.92 7.27 -6.36
CA ALA A 401 -21.91 7.76 -7.75
C ALA A 401 -23.05 7.16 -8.62
N VAL A 402 -23.71 6.10 -8.16
CA VAL A 402 -24.87 5.47 -8.82
C VAL A 402 -26.16 5.92 -8.17
N THR A 403 -26.22 5.91 -6.83
CA THR A 403 -27.45 6.23 -6.08
C THR A 403 -27.70 7.74 -5.96
N ASN A 404 -26.65 8.55 -5.99
CA ASN A 404 -26.69 10.01 -5.87
C ASN A 404 -25.65 10.67 -6.80
N PRO A 405 -25.77 10.54 -8.13
CA PRO A 405 -24.74 11.05 -9.06
C PRO A 405 -24.53 12.57 -8.95
N ASP A 406 -25.56 13.35 -8.57
CA ASP A 406 -25.50 14.82 -8.47
C ASP A 406 -24.57 15.35 -7.39
N VAL A 407 -24.13 14.48 -6.46
CA VAL A 407 -23.21 14.84 -5.35
C VAL A 407 -21.79 14.33 -5.58
N VAL A 408 -21.51 13.78 -6.76
CA VAL A 408 -20.21 13.23 -7.15
C VAL A 408 -19.69 13.94 -8.38
N TYR A 409 -18.50 14.52 -8.27
CA TYR A 409 -17.89 15.34 -9.29
C TYR A 409 -16.67 14.70 -9.90
N LYS A 410 -16.49 14.90 -11.21
CA LYS A 410 -15.23 14.57 -11.89
C LYS A 410 -14.16 15.56 -11.47
N TRP A 411 -13.03 15.03 -11.01
CA TRP A 411 -11.85 15.81 -10.66
C TRP A 411 -10.63 15.25 -11.38
N GLY A 412 -10.28 15.83 -12.52
CA GLY A 412 -9.28 15.27 -13.43
C GLY A 412 -9.68 13.87 -13.91
N ASN A 413 -8.88 12.86 -13.57
CA ASN A 413 -9.20 11.46 -13.86
C ASN A 413 -10.00 10.77 -12.75
N GLN A 414 -10.35 11.45 -11.66
CA GLN A 414 -11.02 10.84 -10.49
C GLN A 414 -12.50 11.22 -10.41
N LEU A 415 -13.24 10.52 -9.54
CA LEU A 415 -14.53 10.96 -9.02
C LEU A 415 -14.40 11.28 -7.53
N TRP A 416 -14.99 12.38 -7.09
CA TRP A 416 -14.92 12.87 -5.73
C TRP A 416 -16.31 13.27 -5.23
N MET A 417 -16.64 12.91 -4.00
CA MET A 417 -17.90 13.27 -3.33
C MET A 417 -17.79 14.70 -2.78
N ASP A 418 -18.85 15.51 -2.88
CA ASP A 418 -18.87 16.86 -2.30
C ASP A 418 -18.95 16.82 -0.76
N PRO A 419 -17.91 17.22 -0.02
CA PRO A 419 -17.93 17.17 1.45
C PRO A 419 -18.93 18.15 2.07
N GLY A 420 -19.41 19.15 1.33
CA GLY A 420 -20.40 20.13 1.79
C GLY A 420 -21.85 19.66 1.75
N ILE A 421 -22.13 18.49 1.16
CA ILE A 421 -23.50 17.98 1.02
C ILE A 421 -23.82 17.00 2.15
N LYS A 422 -24.95 17.23 2.82
CA LYS A 422 -25.42 16.42 3.97
C LYS A 422 -25.47 14.92 3.68
N ILE A 423 -25.95 14.49 2.50
CA ILE A 423 -26.03 13.06 2.17
C ILE A 423 -24.65 12.39 2.04
N VAL A 424 -23.63 13.14 1.59
CA VAL A 424 -22.24 12.66 1.54
C VAL A 424 -21.68 12.51 2.95
N GLN A 425 -21.90 13.52 3.80
CA GLN A 425 -21.49 13.48 5.21
C GLN A 425 -22.17 12.32 5.95
N ASP A 426 -23.48 12.13 5.77
CA ASP A 426 -24.24 11.04 6.36
C ASP A 426 -23.76 9.67 5.84
N ARG A 427 -23.49 9.52 4.53
CA ARG A 427 -22.95 8.28 3.97
C ARG A 427 -21.60 7.95 4.59
N ALA A 428 -20.65 8.89 4.58
CA ALA A 428 -19.31 8.66 5.13
C ALA A 428 -19.38 8.31 6.63
N TYR A 429 -20.18 9.04 7.41
CA TYR A 429 -20.40 8.75 8.84
C TYR A 429 -21.00 7.36 9.06
N ASN A 430 -22.10 7.04 8.37
CA ASN A 430 -22.81 5.78 8.55
C ASN A 430 -21.96 4.57 8.16
N VAL A 431 -21.17 4.68 7.09
CA VAL A 431 -20.26 3.61 6.64
C VAL A 431 -19.16 3.35 7.69
N ILE A 432 -18.55 4.40 8.23
CA ILE A 432 -17.53 4.24 9.27
C ILE A 432 -18.13 3.68 10.56
N LEU A 433 -19.29 4.20 10.98
CA LEU A 433 -19.95 3.74 12.21
C LEU A 433 -20.53 2.33 12.09
N ASP A 434 -20.91 1.89 10.89
CA ASP A 434 -21.29 0.49 10.64
C ASP A 434 -20.12 -0.46 10.95
N VAL A 435 -18.91 -0.13 10.49
CA VAL A 435 -17.71 -0.93 10.81
C VAL A 435 -17.43 -0.90 12.32
N VAL A 436 -17.50 0.27 12.95
CA VAL A 436 -17.31 0.41 14.40
C VAL A 436 -18.29 -0.46 15.16
N ARG A 437 -19.56 -0.55 14.74
CA ARG A 437 -20.57 -1.40 15.40
C ARG A 437 -20.26 -2.89 15.23
N ARG A 438 -20.00 -3.33 14.01
CA ARG A 438 -19.99 -4.77 13.66
C ARG A 438 -18.66 -5.48 13.88
N TYR A 439 -17.53 -4.79 13.78
CA TYR A 439 -16.21 -5.42 13.84
C TYR A 439 -15.47 -5.07 15.13
N ASP A 440 -14.62 -5.99 15.62
CA ASP A 440 -13.74 -5.78 16.78
C ASP A 440 -12.44 -5.08 16.36
N ILE A 441 -12.56 -3.89 15.76
CA ILE A 441 -11.41 -3.05 15.42
C ILE A 441 -10.86 -2.35 16.67
N ASP A 442 -9.55 -2.09 16.69
CA ASP A 442 -8.91 -1.32 17.76
C ASP A 442 -8.94 0.19 17.47
N GLY A 443 -9.05 0.56 16.19
CA GLY A 443 -9.13 1.95 15.79
C GLY A 443 -9.80 2.21 14.44
N VAL A 444 -10.27 3.44 14.26
CA VAL A 444 -10.63 4.06 12.98
C VAL A 444 -9.50 4.99 12.57
N HIS A 445 -9.13 4.93 11.30
CA HIS A 445 -8.08 5.75 10.71
C HIS A 445 -8.60 6.47 9.45
N LEU A 446 -8.36 7.77 9.35
CA LEU A 446 -8.47 8.52 8.10
C LEU A 446 -7.08 8.92 7.61
N ASP A 447 -6.88 8.92 6.29
CA ASP A 447 -5.66 9.46 5.66
C ASP A 447 -5.81 10.97 5.38
N ASP A 448 -5.05 11.47 4.40
CA ASP A 448 -4.90 12.89 4.08
C ASP A 448 -5.90 13.42 3.05
N TYR A 449 -6.81 12.57 2.55
CA TYR A 449 -7.73 12.94 1.48
C TYR A 449 -9.08 13.47 2.03
N PHE A 450 -9.19 14.80 2.09
CA PHE A 450 -10.44 15.51 2.42
C PHE A 450 -11.08 16.07 1.14
N TYR A 451 -10.86 17.35 0.84
CA TYR A 451 -11.00 17.80 -0.56
C TYR A 451 -9.84 17.23 -1.39
N PRO A 452 -10.03 17.05 -2.71
CA PRO A 452 -9.00 16.43 -3.53
C PRO A 452 -7.80 17.37 -3.71
N TYR A 453 -6.64 16.77 -3.95
CA TYR A 453 -5.43 17.53 -4.29
C TYR A 453 -5.68 18.47 -5.48
N PRO A 454 -5.18 19.71 -5.44
CA PRO A 454 -5.55 20.75 -6.38
C PRO A 454 -5.08 20.46 -7.82
N ILE A 455 -5.94 20.72 -8.80
CA ILE A 455 -5.57 20.79 -10.21
C ILE A 455 -5.37 22.26 -10.56
N SER A 456 -4.19 22.59 -11.06
CA SER A 456 -3.83 23.97 -11.42
C SER A 456 -4.88 24.59 -12.36
N GLY A 457 -5.40 25.76 -11.98
CA GLY A 457 -6.42 26.50 -12.73
C GLY A 457 -7.85 25.98 -12.56
N GLN A 458 -8.10 24.99 -11.69
CA GLN A 458 -9.43 24.46 -11.42
C GLN A 458 -9.82 24.69 -9.96
N THR A 459 -11.10 24.96 -9.73
CA THR A 459 -11.71 24.99 -8.40
C THR A 459 -12.64 23.79 -8.28
N PHE A 460 -12.70 23.21 -7.08
CA PHE A 460 -13.63 22.11 -6.81
C PHE A 460 -15.08 22.57 -7.11
N PRO A 461 -15.88 21.78 -7.85
CA PRO A 461 -17.14 22.25 -8.43
C PRO A 461 -18.33 22.17 -7.45
N ASP A 462 -18.17 22.76 -6.27
CA ASP A 462 -19.18 22.81 -5.19
C ASP A 462 -19.94 24.16 -5.11
N SER A 463 -19.85 25.00 -6.15
CA SER A 463 -20.47 26.33 -6.15
C SER A 463 -21.97 26.28 -5.88
N LYS A 464 -22.68 25.30 -6.46
CA LYS A 464 -24.13 25.09 -6.21
C LYS A 464 -24.41 24.84 -4.73
N THR A 465 -23.61 24.01 -4.08
CA THR A 465 -23.74 23.67 -2.67
C THR A 465 -23.43 24.90 -1.80
N TYR A 466 -22.37 25.63 -2.12
CA TYR A 466 -21.99 26.85 -1.42
C TYR A 466 -23.01 27.98 -1.58
N ASP A 467 -23.54 28.19 -2.78
CA ASP A 467 -24.58 29.20 -3.05
C ASP A 467 -25.86 28.89 -2.27
N THR A 468 -26.23 27.61 -2.16
CA THR A 468 -27.35 27.17 -1.32
C THR A 468 -27.11 27.54 0.15
N TYR A 469 -25.91 27.29 0.67
CA TYR A 469 -25.52 27.69 2.02
C TYR A 469 -25.57 29.23 2.21
N LYS A 470 -25.05 30.00 1.26
CA LYS A 470 -25.08 31.47 1.31
C LYS A 470 -26.51 32.02 1.27
N ASN A 471 -27.36 31.48 0.41
CA ASN A 471 -28.77 31.87 0.29
C ASN A 471 -29.58 31.53 1.55
N ALA A 472 -29.18 30.50 2.29
CA ALA A 472 -29.75 30.16 3.59
C ALA A 472 -29.20 31.04 4.76
N GLY A 473 -28.44 32.10 4.47
CA GLY A 473 -27.88 33.02 5.46
C GLY A 473 -26.47 32.66 5.96
N GLY A 474 -25.79 31.71 5.32
CA GLY A 474 -24.44 31.30 5.68
C GLY A 474 -23.41 32.44 5.66
N GLY A 475 -22.65 32.61 6.75
CA GLY A 475 -21.71 33.74 6.91
C GLY A 475 -20.26 33.46 6.50
N LEU A 476 -19.85 32.19 6.44
CA LEU A 476 -18.46 31.80 6.18
C LEU A 476 -18.00 32.12 4.75
N SER A 477 -16.71 32.41 4.59
CA SER A 477 -16.04 32.43 3.29
C SER A 477 -16.01 31.02 2.68
N LEU A 478 -15.83 30.88 1.36
CA LEU A 478 -15.80 29.56 0.72
C LEU A 478 -14.76 28.63 1.35
N GLY A 479 -13.55 29.14 1.62
CA GLY A 479 -12.49 28.35 2.23
C GLY A 479 -12.80 27.94 3.68
N ASP A 480 -13.37 28.85 4.48
CA ASP A 480 -13.77 28.54 5.85
C ASP A 480 -14.96 27.59 5.90
N TRP A 481 -15.92 27.74 4.98
CA TRP A 481 -17.05 26.83 4.83
C TRP A 481 -16.59 25.42 4.46
N ARG A 482 -15.68 25.28 3.50
CA ARG A 482 -15.09 23.97 3.14
C ARG A 482 -14.40 23.31 4.33
N ARG A 483 -13.58 24.07 5.07
CA ARG A 483 -12.94 23.58 6.31
C ARG A 483 -13.97 23.19 7.37
N GLU A 484 -15.02 23.98 7.53
CA GLU A 484 -16.03 23.70 8.55
C GLU A 484 -16.84 22.44 8.24
N ASN A 485 -17.14 22.17 6.97
CA ASN A 485 -17.75 20.89 6.57
C ASN A 485 -16.87 19.68 6.95
N VAL A 486 -15.55 19.79 6.78
CA VAL A 486 -14.62 18.74 7.21
C VAL A 486 -14.54 18.66 8.74
N ASN A 487 -14.45 19.81 9.42
CA ASN A 487 -14.41 19.88 10.88
C ASN A 487 -15.61 19.21 11.53
N LEU A 488 -16.82 19.52 11.07
CA LEU A 488 -18.05 18.95 11.60
C LEU A 488 -18.10 17.44 11.38
N MET A 489 -17.59 16.95 10.24
CA MET A 489 -17.48 15.51 10.01
C MET A 489 -16.48 14.84 10.97
N VAL A 490 -15.31 15.45 11.20
CA VAL A 490 -14.31 14.95 12.17
C VAL A 490 -14.86 14.95 13.59
N LEU A 491 -15.51 16.03 14.03
CA LEU A 491 -16.13 16.12 15.35
C LEU A 491 -17.23 15.06 15.51
N ARG A 492 -18.12 14.94 14.53
CA ARG A 492 -19.21 13.96 14.54
C ARG A 492 -18.68 12.52 14.62
N LEU A 493 -17.60 12.21 13.89
CA LEU A 493 -16.94 10.91 13.98
C LEU A 493 -16.34 10.67 15.37
N SER A 494 -15.65 11.66 15.93
CA SER A 494 -15.08 11.58 17.28
C SER A 494 -16.14 11.20 18.30
N GLU A 495 -17.23 11.96 18.36
CA GLU A 495 -18.34 11.74 19.29
C GLU A 495 -19.05 10.41 19.01
N GLY A 496 -19.34 10.13 17.74
CA GLY A 496 -20.04 8.91 17.33
C GLY A 496 -19.28 7.64 17.66
N ILE A 497 -17.97 7.61 17.40
CA ILE A 497 -17.11 6.46 17.71
C ILE A 497 -17.09 6.23 19.22
N LYS A 498 -16.90 7.29 20.02
CA LYS A 498 -16.86 7.17 21.48
C LYS A 498 -18.19 6.77 22.09
N ALA A 499 -19.30 7.28 21.57
CA ALA A 499 -20.64 6.86 21.99
C ALA A 499 -20.93 5.39 21.63
N THR A 500 -20.36 4.88 20.53
CA THR A 500 -20.61 3.52 20.04
C THR A 500 -19.71 2.48 20.71
N LYS A 501 -18.40 2.73 20.74
CA LYS A 501 -17.39 1.87 21.37
C LYS A 501 -16.27 2.77 21.95
N PRO A 502 -16.34 3.14 23.24
CA PRO A 502 -15.39 4.08 23.87
C PRO A 502 -13.91 3.69 23.74
N HIS A 503 -13.63 2.39 23.67
CA HIS A 503 -12.28 1.85 23.53
C HIS A 503 -11.69 1.96 22.12
N VAL A 504 -12.51 2.16 21.08
CA VAL A 504 -12.03 2.28 19.70
C VAL A 504 -11.36 3.65 19.53
N LYS A 505 -10.10 3.64 19.09
CA LYS A 505 -9.31 4.86 18.83
C LYS A 505 -9.78 5.55 17.55
N PHE A 506 -9.77 6.87 17.50
CA PHE A 506 -10.01 7.64 16.28
C PHE A 506 -8.79 8.48 15.92
N GLY A 507 -8.08 8.10 14.86
CA GLY A 507 -6.92 8.86 14.40
C GLY A 507 -6.99 9.30 12.95
N ILE A 508 -6.20 10.32 12.65
CA ILE A 508 -6.10 10.91 11.32
C ILE A 508 -4.63 11.07 10.97
N SER A 509 -4.25 10.68 9.75
CA SER A 509 -2.95 10.95 9.15
C SER A 509 -3.06 12.10 8.13
N PRO A 510 -2.97 13.36 8.58
CA PRO A 510 -3.01 14.49 7.66
C PRO A 510 -1.68 14.62 6.90
N PHE A 511 -1.70 15.42 5.83
CA PHE A 511 -0.48 15.89 5.19
C PHE A 511 0.48 16.50 6.23
N GLY A 512 1.77 16.19 6.12
CA GLY A 512 2.74 16.52 7.19
C GLY A 512 2.98 18.01 7.40
N ILE A 513 2.73 18.85 6.39
CA ILE A 513 2.78 20.31 6.49
C ILE A 513 1.36 20.83 6.69
N TYR A 514 1.07 21.40 7.86
CA TYR A 514 -0.21 22.07 8.09
C TYR A 514 -0.36 23.27 7.14
N ARG A 515 0.63 24.18 7.18
CA ARG A 515 0.73 25.37 6.32
C ARG A 515 2.21 25.75 6.09
N PRO A 516 2.58 26.28 4.92
CA PRO A 516 3.88 26.92 4.73
C PRO A 516 4.13 27.99 5.79
N GLY A 517 5.36 28.05 6.30
CA GLY A 517 5.75 28.92 7.41
C GLY A 517 5.33 28.42 8.79
N GLN A 518 4.71 27.24 8.91
CA GLN A 518 4.33 26.63 10.18
C GLN A 518 4.88 25.19 10.28
N PRO A 519 6.09 24.99 10.87
CA PRO A 519 6.95 26.00 11.52
C PRO A 519 7.70 26.92 10.55
N ALA A 520 8.29 27.99 11.07
CA ALA A 520 9.05 28.96 10.26
C ALA A 520 10.15 28.27 9.42
N GLY A 521 10.30 28.70 8.17
CA GLY A 521 11.24 28.12 7.21
C GLY A 521 10.71 26.92 6.40
N ILE A 522 9.57 26.32 6.79
CA ILE A 522 8.95 25.24 6.02
C ILE A 522 8.19 25.79 4.81
N THR A 523 8.35 25.14 3.66
CA THR A 523 7.63 25.43 2.42
C THR A 523 6.96 24.17 1.88
N GLY A 524 5.92 24.30 1.05
CA GLY A 524 5.24 23.15 0.45
C GLY A 524 3.76 23.39 0.25
N LEU A 525 2.98 22.31 0.25
CA LEU A 525 1.52 22.36 0.15
C LEU A 525 0.92 23.02 1.39
N ASP A 526 -0.04 23.93 1.21
CA ASP A 526 -0.87 24.48 2.28
C ASP A 526 -2.12 23.61 2.47
N ALA A 527 -1.99 22.53 3.25
CA ALA A 527 -3.07 21.56 3.47
C ALA A 527 -4.34 22.22 4.04
N TYR A 528 -4.19 23.22 4.91
CA TYR A 528 -5.29 24.02 5.44
C TYR A 528 -6.09 24.75 4.35
N ASN A 529 -5.43 25.26 3.32
CA ASN A 529 -6.07 26.04 2.26
C ASN A 529 -6.49 25.24 1.03
N VAL A 530 -5.83 24.13 0.72
CA VAL A 530 -6.10 23.39 -0.54
C VAL A 530 -6.76 22.04 -0.33
N LEU A 531 -6.51 21.38 0.81
CA LEU A 531 -7.21 20.16 1.21
C LEU A 531 -8.35 20.47 2.20
N TYR A 532 -8.38 21.70 2.73
CA TYR A 532 -9.32 22.17 3.75
C TYR A 532 -9.29 21.30 5.02
N ALA A 533 -8.11 20.77 5.33
CA ALA A 533 -7.84 19.97 6.51
C ALA A 533 -7.30 20.86 7.65
N ASP A 534 -8.16 21.21 8.61
CA ASP A 534 -7.77 21.96 9.81
C ASP A 534 -7.27 21.03 10.93
N SER A 535 -6.22 20.28 10.61
CA SER A 535 -5.65 19.25 11.50
C SER A 535 -5.08 19.81 12.80
N LYS A 536 -4.68 21.09 12.81
CA LYS A 536 -4.31 21.80 14.03
C LYS A 536 -5.51 21.95 14.97
N LYS A 537 -6.67 22.40 14.46
CA LYS A 537 -7.91 22.51 15.26
C LYS A 537 -8.33 21.17 15.84
N TRP A 538 -8.29 20.09 15.05
CA TRP A 538 -8.69 18.76 15.52
C TRP A 538 -7.81 18.27 16.68
N LEU A 539 -6.51 18.57 16.63
CA LEU A 539 -5.56 18.23 17.68
C LEU A 539 -5.70 19.10 18.94
N GLU A 540 -5.79 20.43 18.77
CA GLU A 540 -5.91 21.38 19.88
C GLU A 540 -7.24 21.27 20.64
N LEU A 541 -8.32 20.89 19.95
CA LEU A 541 -9.60 20.62 20.57
C LEU A 541 -9.74 19.17 21.04
N GLY A 542 -8.79 18.31 20.69
CA GLY A 542 -8.74 16.91 21.13
C GLY A 542 -9.82 16.02 20.50
N TRP A 543 -10.27 16.36 19.29
CA TRP A 543 -11.25 15.60 18.52
C TRP A 543 -10.70 14.32 17.92
N VAL A 544 -9.37 14.18 17.88
CA VAL A 544 -8.71 12.92 17.56
C VAL A 544 -8.06 12.35 18.81
N ASP A 545 -7.97 11.03 18.83
CA ASP A 545 -7.28 10.24 19.82
C ASP A 545 -5.77 10.19 19.56
N TYR A 546 -5.42 10.14 18.28
CA TYR A 546 -4.05 10.29 17.82
C TYR A 546 -4.00 11.04 16.49
N ILE A 547 -2.86 11.67 16.22
CA ILE A 547 -2.55 12.26 14.92
C ILE A 547 -1.30 11.61 14.35
N ALA A 548 -1.30 11.36 13.05
CA ALA A 548 -0.21 10.71 12.35
C ALA A 548 0.30 11.53 11.16
N PRO A 549 0.92 12.70 11.37
CA PRO A 549 1.32 13.58 10.27
C PRO A 549 2.27 12.87 9.31
N GLN A 550 2.02 12.99 8.00
CA GLN A 550 2.83 12.36 6.96
C GLN A 550 4.17 13.09 6.77
N LEU A 551 5.15 12.79 7.62
CA LEU A 551 6.49 13.36 7.63
C LEU A 551 7.40 12.65 6.63
N TYR A 552 7.06 12.74 5.35
CA TYR A 552 7.68 11.94 4.29
C TYR A 552 8.98 12.51 3.73
N TRP A 553 9.58 13.47 4.45
CA TRP A 553 10.80 14.16 4.03
C TRP A 553 11.98 13.71 4.89
N ARG A 554 13.18 14.13 4.49
CA ARG A 554 14.41 13.72 5.14
C ARG A 554 14.71 14.60 6.37
N THR A 555 15.55 14.09 7.26
CA THR A 555 16.05 14.83 8.42
C THR A 555 16.93 16.02 8.03
N ASP A 556 17.65 15.91 6.91
CA ASP A 556 18.56 16.91 6.36
C ASP A 556 17.92 17.86 5.33
N GLN A 557 16.65 17.66 4.97
CA GLN A 557 15.93 18.48 4.00
C GLN A 557 15.35 19.73 4.67
N THR A 558 16.00 20.88 4.52
CA THR A 558 15.65 22.11 5.26
C THR A 558 14.22 22.61 5.02
N GLN A 559 13.77 22.66 3.76
CA GLN A 559 12.46 23.23 3.40
C GLN A 559 11.26 22.37 3.85
N GLN A 560 11.49 21.10 4.17
CA GLN A 560 10.46 20.18 4.67
C GLN A 560 11.03 19.30 5.80
N SER A 561 11.80 19.91 6.70
CA SER A 561 12.60 19.16 7.68
C SER A 561 11.74 18.28 8.59
N TYR A 562 12.03 16.98 8.59
CA TYR A 562 11.36 16.01 9.45
C TYR A 562 11.45 16.41 10.94
N PRO A 563 12.63 16.73 11.50
CA PRO A 563 12.74 17.21 12.88
C PRO A 563 11.91 18.46 13.17
N ALA A 564 11.96 19.46 12.29
CA ALA A 564 11.23 20.70 12.49
C ALA A 564 9.72 20.45 12.52
N LEU A 565 9.21 19.65 11.58
CA LEU A 565 7.80 19.31 11.49
C LEU A 565 7.32 18.51 12.71
N LEU A 566 8.05 17.47 13.13
CA LEU A 566 7.64 16.69 14.31
C LEU A 566 7.68 17.52 15.59
N ASN A 567 8.68 18.39 15.75
CA ASN A 567 8.73 19.35 16.85
C ASN A 567 7.52 20.28 16.86
N TRP A 568 7.08 20.76 15.69
CA TRP A 568 5.91 21.62 15.58
C TRP A 568 4.62 20.86 15.93
N TRP A 569 4.42 19.65 15.41
CA TRP A 569 3.25 18.83 15.73
C TRP A 569 3.13 18.51 17.22
N THR A 570 4.25 18.22 17.88
CA THR A 570 4.28 18.01 19.34
C THR A 570 4.14 19.31 20.14
N GLN A 571 4.49 20.48 19.57
CA GLN A 571 4.26 21.80 20.18
C GLN A 571 2.79 22.21 20.20
N VAL A 572 2.06 22.00 19.09
CA VAL A 572 0.64 22.38 18.99
C VAL A 572 -0.30 21.36 19.66
N ASN A 573 0.23 20.25 20.19
CA ASN A 573 -0.52 19.19 20.87
C ASN A 573 -0.90 19.57 22.32
N THR A 574 -1.78 20.55 22.48
CA THR A 574 -2.18 21.07 23.80
C THR A 574 -3.01 20.09 24.63
N LYS A 575 -3.62 19.09 23.98
CA LYS A 575 -4.44 18.05 24.62
C LYS A 575 -3.69 16.74 24.89
N GLN A 576 -2.37 16.72 24.69
CA GLN A 576 -1.52 15.57 24.98
C GLN A 576 -2.01 14.28 24.29
N LYS A 577 -2.56 14.43 23.08
CA LYS A 577 -2.97 13.28 22.25
C LYS A 577 -1.74 12.55 21.75
N HIS A 578 -1.91 11.29 21.36
CA HIS A 578 -0.77 10.56 20.82
C HIS A 578 -0.37 11.14 19.45
N VAL A 579 0.92 11.37 19.26
CA VAL A 579 1.52 11.71 17.97
C VAL A 579 2.29 10.48 17.50
N TYR A 580 1.97 9.99 16.31
CA TYR A 580 2.70 8.91 15.66
C TYR A 580 3.31 9.45 14.37
N ALA A 581 4.64 9.52 14.26
CA ALA A 581 5.23 10.08 13.04
C ALA A 581 4.87 9.17 11.84
N GLY A 582 4.33 9.75 10.77
CA GLY A 582 4.11 9.04 9.51
C GLY A 582 5.41 9.06 8.70
N ASN A 583 6.07 7.92 8.56
CA ASN A 583 7.36 7.80 7.87
C ASN A 583 7.16 7.20 6.48
N ASN A 584 7.83 7.76 5.47
CA ASN A 584 7.94 7.14 4.15
C ASN A 584 9.28 6.42 4.00
N LEU A 585 9.25 5.11 3.84
CA LEU A 585 10.32 4.19 3.53
C LEU A 585 10.82 4.31 2.09
N THR A 586 10.14 5.10 1.26
CA THR A 586 10.59 5.46 -0.09
C THR A 586 10.95 6.94 -0.19
N GLU A 587 11.81 7.25 -1.15
CA GLU A 587 12.07 8.61 -1.64
C GLU A 587 10.99 9.02 -2.67
N PRO A 588 10.81 10.31 -2.99
CA PRO A 588 9.87 10.76 -4.03
C PRO A 588 10.08 10.13 -5.42
N SER A 589 11.26 9.53 -5.65
CA SER A 589 11.59 8.74 -6.85
C SER A 589 11.03 7.32 -6.83
N ASN A 590 10.31 6.92 -5.78
CA ASN A 590 9.84 5.56 -5.47
C ASN A 590 10.96 4.53 -5.24
N LYS A 591 12.20 4.99 -5.07
CA LYS A 591 13.28 4.14 -4.56
C LYS A 591 13.16 4.01 -3.05
N SER A 592 13.52 2.86 -2.51
CA SER A 592 13.65 2.68 -1.06
C SER A 592 14.65 3.70 -0.50
N ARG A 593 14.30 4.27 0.64
CA ARG A 593 15.15 5.20 1.39
C ARG A 593 16.29 4.43 2.05
N GLU A 594 17.37 5.13 2.39
CA GLU A 594 18.50 4.52 3.11
C GLU A 594 18.09 4.14 4.54
N SER A 595 18.54 2.97 5.00
CA SER A 595 18.16 2.44 6.32
C SER A 595 18.58 3.36 7.49
N GLU A 596 19.70 4.05 7.33
CA GLU A 596 20.27 5.01 8.27
C GLU A 596 19.38 6.25 8.44
N GLU A 597 18.70 6.67 7.37
CA GLU A 597 17.77 7.79 7.45
C GLU A 597 16.50 7.39 8.22
N ILE A 598 16.00 6.17 8.02
CA ILE A 598 14.87 5.64 8.80
C ILE A 598 15.22 5.52 10.28
N GLU A 599 16.42 5.02 10.59
CA GLU A 599 16.93 4.97 11.96
C GLU A 599 16.99 6.37 12.61
N LYS A 600 17.54 7.38 11.92
CA LYS A 600 17.57 8.76 12.41
C LYS A 600 16.18 9.29 12.72
N GLN A 601 15.20 9.03 11.86
CA GLN A 601 13.81 9.45 12.06
C GLN A 601 13.17 8.82 13.30
N VAL A 602 13.40 7.51 13.52
CA VAL A 602 12.88 6.81 14.70
C VAL A 602 13.58 7.27 15.98
N ILE A 603 14.91 7.46 15.95
CA ILE A 603 15.66 8.03 17.08
C ILE A 603 15.11 9.43 17.43
N PHE A 604 14.89 10.27 16.42
CA PHE A 604 14.35 11.60 16.65
C PHE A 604 12.92 11.54 17.21
N SER A 605 12.06 10.68 16.67
CA SER A 605 10.70 10.48 17.19
C SER A 605 10.69 10.07 18.66
N ARG A 606 11.56 9.12 19.05
CA ARG A 606 11.74 8.70 20.45
C ARG A 606 12.23 9.83 21.35
N SER A 607 13.09 10.72 20.85
CA SER A 607 13.55 11.89 21.62
C SER A 607 12.40 12.84 22.01
N GLN A 608 11.29 12.80 21.29
CA GLN A 608 10.08 13.59 21.55
C GLN A 608 9.02 12.84 22.38
N ALA A 609 9.34 11.68 22.97
CA ALA A 609 8.38 10.88 23.75
C ALA A 609 7.78 11.65 24.95
N GLY A 610 8.57 12.50 25.61
CA GLY A 610 8.09 13.39 26.68
C GLY A 610 7.06 14.44 26.23
N ARG A 611 6.82 14.54 24.91
CA ARG A 611 5.85 15.41 24.26
C ARG A 611 4.82 14.63 23.45
N TYR A 612 4.58 13.38 23.87
CA TYR A 612 3.59 12.46 23.30
C TYR A 612 3.87 12.03 21.85
N SER A 613 5.11 12.14 21.36
CA SER A 613 5.56 11.38 20.18
C SER A 613 5.81 9.93 20.58
N LEU A 614 4.77 9.10 20.53
CA LEU A 614 4.76 7.77 21.15
C LEU A 614 4.88 6.62 20.14
N GLY A 615 5.32 6.90 18.91
CA GLY A 615 5.48 5.87 17.91
C GLY A 615 5.59 6.39 16.49
N ASN A 616 5.52 5.45 15.55
CA ASN A 616 5.67 5.69 14.12
C ASN A 616 4.70 4.80 13.33
N ILE A 617 4.29 5.26 12.15
CA ILE A 617 3.53 4.49 11.16
C ILE A 617 4.29 4.55 9.84
N PHE A 618 4.58 3.40 9.23
CA PHE A 618 5.43 3.33 8.05
C PHE A 618 4.63 3.07 6.76
N PHE A 619 4.96 3.84 5.73
CA PHE A 619 4.51 3.70 4.34
C PHE A 619 5.75 3.54 3.45
N ASN A 620 5.80 2.78 2.36
CA ASN A 620 4.88 1.72 1.96
C ASN A 620 5.36 0.36 2.53
N LEU A 621 4.43 -0.57 2.70
CA LEU A 621 4.73 -1.87 3.30
C LEU A 621 5.68 -2.71 2.43
N GLY A 622 5.64 -2.55 1.11
CA GLY A 622 6.51 -3.26 0.17
C GLY A 622 7.99 -3.25 0.55
N VAL A 623 8.53 -2.13 1.05
CA VAL A 623 9.94 -2.03 1.47
C VAL A 623 10.28 -2.97 2.64
N LEU A 624 9.35 -3.15 3.59
CA LEU A 624 9.52 -4.07 4.71
C LEU A 624 9.40 -5.53 4.26
N MET A 625 8.49 -5.81 3.31
CA MET A 625 8.28 -7.15 2.78
C MET A 625 9.47 -7.64 1.95
N GLU A 626 10.02 -6.76 1.11
CA GLU A 626 11.14 -7.05 0.21
C GLU A 626 12.50 -6.89 0.90
N ASN A 627 12.53 -6.33 2.13
CA ASN A 627 13.77 -5.95 2.84
C ASN A 627 14.69 -5.06 1.98
N SER A 628 14.10 -4.12 1.23
CA SER A 628 14.87 -3.23 0.36
C SER A 628 15.82 -2.38 1.20
N GLN A 629 17.07 -2.21 0.74
CA GLN A 629 18.14 -1.51 1.48
C GLN A 629 18.41 -2.07 2.88
N GLY A 630 18.05 -3.33 3.16
CA GLY A 630 18.24 -3.95 4.48
C GLY A 630 17.37 -3.34 5.58
N ILE A 631 16.32 -2.59 5.23
CA ILE A 631 15.48 -1.89 6.21
C ILE A 631 14.81 -2.86 7.18
N ALA A 632 14.29 -3.99 6.72
CA ALA A 632 13.63 -4.94 7.60
C ALA A 632 14.63 -5.57 8.59
N ASP A 633 15.84 -5.89 8.12
CA ASP A 633 16.92 -6.39 8.99
C ASP A 633 17.33 -5.36 10.03
N LYS A 634 17.42 -4.08 9.63
CA LYS A 634 17.70 -2.95 10.52
C LYS A 634 16.60 -2.80 11.59
N PHE A 635 15.33 -2.99 11.21
CA PHE A 635 14.23 -3.04 12.19
C PHE A 635 14.40 -4.18 13.17
N GLN A 636 14.67 -5.39 12.68
CA GLN A 636 14.79 -6.57 13.53
C GLN A 636 15.99 -6.51 14.47
N THR A 637 17.11 -5.94 14.04
CA THR A 637 18.39 -6.01 14.77
C THR A 637 18.69 -4.77 15.60
N GLN A 638 18.20 -3.59 15.20
CA GLN A 638 18.63 -2.31 15.77
C GLN A 638 17.47 -1.42 16.21
N ILE A 639 16.46 -1.20 15.36
CA ILE A 639 15.41 -0.21 15.62
C ILE A 639 14.33 -0.78 16.56
N TYR A 640 13.76 -1.94 16.24
CA TYR A 640 12.72 -2.66 16.99
C TYR A 640 13.20 -4.03 17.46
N SER A 641 14.45 -4.11 17.93
CA SER A 641 15.08 -5.36 18.38
C SER A 641 14.46 -6.00 19.61
N LYS A 642 13.59 -5.27 20.33
CA LYS A 642 12.86 -5.77 21.50
C LYS A 642 11.34 -5.65 21.27
N PRO A 643 10.55 -6.63 21.72
CA PRO A 643 9.10 -6.52 21.73
C PRO A 643 8.65 -5.29 22.53
N ALA A 644 7.55 -4.68 22.12
CA ALA A 644 6.89 -3.60 22.85
C ALA A 644 5.38 -3.69 22.68
N ILE A 645 4.65 -3.42 23.75
CA ILE A 645 3.20 -3.18 23.66
C ILE A 645 2.96 -1.69 23.35
N PRO A 646 1.80 -1.36 22.74
CA PRO A 646 1.43 0.01 22.48
C PRO A 646 1.41 0.89 23.75
N PRO A 647 1.50 2.22 23.59
CA PRO A 647 1.21 3.16 24.68
C PRO A 647 -0.20 2.92 25.22
N THR A 648 -0.37 3.05 26.54
CA THR A 648 -1.67 2.88 27.18
C THR A 648 -2.67 3.87 26.60
N TRP A 649 -3.91 3.41 26.43
CA TRP A 649 -4.99 4.20 25.85
C TRP A 649 -5.92 4.75 26.94
N SER A 650 -6.11 6.07 26.95
CA SER A 650 -7.00 6.84 27.85
C SER A 650 -6.50 7.08 29.28
N SER A 651 -6.58 8.33 29.75
CA SER A 651 -6.44 8.69 31.17
C SER A 651 -7.69 8.34 32.01
N GLN A 652 -8.77 7.89 31.37
CA GLN A 652 -10.07 7.65 32.01
C GLN A 652 -10.33 6.17 32.36
N ILE A 653 -9.55 5.22 31.82
CA ILE A 653 -9.69 3.78 32.09
C ILE A 653 -8.31 3.24 32.49
N THR A 654 -8.03 3.27 33.79
CA THR A 654 -6.70 2.97 34.36
C THR A 654 -6.63 1.65 35.11
N THR A 655 -7.75 0.92 35.21
CA THR A 655 -7.78 -0.34 35.94
C THR A 655 -7.07 -1.40 35.10
N ALA A 656 -5.86 -1.77 35.54
CA ALA A 656 -5.13 -2.89 34.98
C ALA A 656 -5.92 -4.21 35.17
N PRO A 657 -5.76 -5.18 34.25
CA PRO A 657 -6.34 -6.50 34.41
C PRO A 657 -5.80 -7.22 35.66
N ALA A 658 -6.53 -8.23 36.14
CA ALA A 658 -6.04 -9.07 37.22
C ALA A 658 -4.70 -9.75 36.84
N ALA A 659 -3.78 -9.83 37.79
CA ALA A 659 -2.52 -10.53 37.60
C ALA A 659 -2.77 -12.05 37.39
N PRO A 660 -1.96 -12.73 36.56
CA PRO A 660 -2.11 -14.17 36.38
C PRO A 660 -1.95 -14.94 37.69
N THR A 661 -2.56 -16.11 37.79
CA THR A 661 -2.47 -16.98 38.98
C THR A 661 -1.83 -18.32 38.63
N GLY A 662 -1.44 -19.08 39.65
CA GLY A 662 -0.95 -20.45 39.49
C GLY A 662 0.26 -20.57 38.57
N LEU A 663 1.28 -19.72 38.76
CA LEU A 663 2.54 -19.82 38.03
C LEU A 663 3.32 -21.04 38.50
N VAL A 664 3.59 -21.97 37.57
CA VAL A 664 4.29 -23.23 37.87
C VAL A 664 5.21 -23.63 36.72
N TYR A 665 6.42 -24.06 37.06
CA TYR A 665 7.39 -24.60 36.11
C TYR A 665 7.48 -26.12 36.19
N VAL A 666 7.16 -26.81 35.09
CA VAL A 666 7.22 -28.29 35.00
C VAL A 666 7.77 -28.67 33.63
N ASN A 667 8.74 -29.60 33.59
CA ASN A 667 9.27 -30.20 32.36
C ASN A 667 9.68 -29.17 31.28
N GLY A 668 10.43 -28.13 31.65
CA GLY A 668 10.90 -27.12 30.68
C GLY A 668 9.90 -26.00 30.37
N ARG A 669 8.70 -26.02 30.98
CA ARG A 669 7.58 -25.16 30.62
C ARG A 669 7.02 -24.42 31.83
N LEU A 670 7.01 -23.10 31.75
CA LEU A 670 6.28 -22.23 32.67
C LEU A 670 4.80 -22.20 32.24
N ASN A 671 3.88 -22.39 33.19
CA ASN A 671 2.43 -22.37 32.97
C ASN A 671 1.80 -21.38 33.95
N TRP A 672 0.66 -20.79 33.57
CA TRP A 672 -0.14 -19.91 34.42
C TRP A 672 -1.62 -20.02 34.08
N LYS A 673 -2.47 -19.37 34.86
CA LYS A 673 -3.90 -19.19 34.61
C LYS A 673 -4.25 -17.70 34.55
N PRO A 674 -5.35 -17.33 33.87
CA PRO A 674 -5.92 -16.00 34.03
C PRO A 674 -6.19 -15.63 35.49
N GLY A 675 -6.12 -14.34 35.80
CA GLY A 675 -6.40 -13.82 37.14
C GLY A 675 -7.90 -13.79 37.47
N ASP A 676 -8.73 -13.60 36.44
CA ASP A 676 -10.18 -13.54 36.49
C ASP A 676 -10.77 -13.95 35.12
N ASP A 677 -12.09 -13.79 34.97
CA ASP A 677 -12.82 -14.09 33.73
C ASP A 677 -12.82 -12.91 32.72
N GLN A 678 -12.10 -11.81 33.01
CA GLN A 678 -12.04 -10.68 32.08
C GLN A 678 -11.13 -11.00 30.89
N PRO A 679 -11.49 -10.56 29.68
CA PRO A 679 -10.70 -10.84 28.50
C PRO A 679 -9.35 -10.10 28.54
N VAL A 680 -8.27 -10.86 28.38
CA VAL A 680 -6.94 -10.31 28.12
C VAL A 680 -6.69 -10.20 26.61
N ARG A 681 -5.88 -9.22 26.20
CA ARG A 681 -5.37 -9.10 24.83
C ARG A 681 -4.12 -9.95 24.63
N SER A 682 -3.24 -9.96 25.62
CA SER A 682 -1.96 -10.67 25.56
C SER A 682 -1.36 -10.89 26.95
N TRP A 683 -0.26 -11.65 26.97
CA TRP A 683 0.60 -11.83 28.14
C TRP A 683 1.99 -11.30 27.83
N THR A 684 2.59 -10.57 28.76
CA THR A 684 4.00 -10.19 28.68
C THR A 684 4.84 -11.10 29.57
N LEU A 685 5.86 -11.72 28.98
CA LEU A 685 6.84 -12.53 29.70
C LEU A 685 8.14 -11.74 29.82
N TYR A 686 8.52 -11.43 31.06
CA TYR A 686 9.76 -10.76 31.39
C TYR A 686 10.79 -11.76 31.91
N ARG A 687 12.07 -11.44 31.70
CA ARG A 687 13.21 -12.07 32.38
C ARG A 687 13.99 -11.01 33.14
N GLN A 688 14.39 -11.33 34.35
CA GLN A 688 15.27 -10.49 35.16
C GLN A 688 16.70 -10.58 34.61
N THR A 689 17.34 -9.43 34.41
CA THR A 689 18.74 -9.29 34.03
C THR A 689 19.47 -8.42 35.08
N THR A 690 20.77 -8.20 34.90
CA THR A 690 21.55 -7.28 35.74
C THR A 690 21.04 -5.85 35.68
N ASP A 691 20.42 -5.46 34.57
CA ASP A 691 19.97 -4.09 34.28
C ASP A 691 18.47 -3.89 34.55
N GLY A 692 17.80 -4.88 35.16
CA GLY A 692 16.38 -4.87 35.46
C GLY A 692 15.57 -5.90 34.67
N TRP A 693 14.29 -5.62 34.44
CA TRP A 693 13.38 -6.55 33.78
C TRP A 693 13.27 -6.26 32.29
N VAL A 694 13.41 -7.29 31.45
CA VAL A 694 13.35 -7.16 29.99
C VAL A 694 12.24 -8.06 29.43
N ILE A 695 11.34 -7.47 28.63
CA ILE A 695 10.34 -8.24 27.88
C ILE A 695 11.07 -9.20 26.94
N GLN A 696 10.80 -10.50 27.10
CA GLN A 696 11.28 -11.55 26.21
C GLN A 696 10.27 -11.83 25.10
N ARG A 697 8.99 -11.90 25.46
CA ARG A 697 7.90 -12.26 24.54
C ARG A 697 6.61 -11.54 24.92
N ILE A 698 5.82 -11.26 23.89
CA ILE A 698 4.40 -10.94 24.02
C ILE A 698 3.63 -12.12 23.42
N LEU A 699 2.79 -12.75 24.23
CA LEU A 699 2.08 -13.98 23.89
C LEU A 699 0.61 -13.67 23.69
N SER A 700 -0.06 -14.40 22.79
CA SER A 700 -1.48 -14.20 22.50
C SER A 700 -2.35 -14.51 23.73
N ALA A 701 -3.55 -13.92 23.79
CA ALA A 701 -4.51 -14.12 24.88
C ALA A 701 -4.73 -15.61 25.24
N GLY A 702 -4.83 -16.49 24.23
CA GLY A 702 -5.05 -17.92 24.42
C GLY A 702 -3.81 -18.73 24.85
N THR A 703 -2.64 -18.10 24.99
CA THR A 703 -1.41 -18.77 25.41
C THR A 703 -1.23 -18.66 26.92
N ASN A 704 -1.28 -19.77 27.64
CA ASN A 704 -1.11 -19.83 29.09
C ASN A 704 0.18 -20.56 29.53
N PHE A 705 1.16 -20.60 28.62
CA PHE A 705 2.44 -21.25 28.88
C PHE A 705 3.58 -20.65 28.06
N ALA A 706 4.81 -20.90 28.50
CA ALA A 706 6.01 -20.54 27.76
C ALA A 706 7.17 -21.49 28.09
N THR A 707 7.85 -22.01 27.07
CA THR A 707 9.12 -22.73 27.26
C THR A 707 10.22 -21.74 27.65
N VAL A 708 10.91 -22.01 28.76
CA VAL A 708 11.96 -21.13 29.31
C VAL A 708 13.10 -21.97 29.90
N GLY A 709 14.33 -21.46 29.80
CA GLY A 709 15.49 -22.00 30.53
C GLY A 709 15.63 -21.37 31.92
N ALA A 710 16.69 -21.72 32.64
CA ALA A 710 16.96 -21.20 33.97
C ALA A 710 16.99 -19.65 34.04
N GLY A 711 16.45 -19.10 35.11
CA GLY A 711 16.38 -17.66 35.39
C GLY A 711 15.12 -17.25 36.14
N THR A 712 15.05 -15.97 36.52
CA THR A 712 13.87 -15.37 37.14
C THR A 712 12.99 -14.72 36.08
N TYR A 713 11.71 -15.06 36.08
CA TYR A 713 10.70 -14.58 35.14
C TYR A 713 9.56 -13.89 35.86
N ALA A 714 8.85 -13.02 35.14
CA ALA A 714 7.59 -12.46 35.57
C ALA A 714 6.58 -12.50 34.42
N VAL A 715 5.31 -12.80 34.72
CA VAL A 715 4.22 -12.81 33.74
C VAL A 715 3.17 -11.77 34.12
N CYS A 716 2.78 -10.91 33.19
CA CYS A 716 1.66 -9.97 33.36
C CYS A 716 0.54 -10.26 32.36
N ALA A 717 -0.69 -9.94 32.76
CA ALA A 717 -1.83 -9.80 31.86
C ALA A 717 -1.81 -8.41 31.21
N VAL A 718 -2.17 -8.32 29.94
CA VAL A 718 -2.34 -7.06 29.22
C VAL A 718 -3.74 -7.00 28.63
N ASP A 719 -4.48 -5.92 28.87
CA ASP A 719 -5.82 -5.71 28.33
C ASP A 719 -5.80 -5.07 26.92
N ARG A 720 -6.98 -4.87 26.32
CA ARG A 720 -7.11 -4.26 24.98
C ARG A 720 -6.72 -2.77 24.92
N LEU A 721 -6.61 -2.10 26.06
CA LEU A 721 -6.16 -0.71 26.16
C LEU A 721 -4.65 -0.62 26.46
N ALA A 722 -3.97 -1.77 26.42
CA ALA A 722 -2.59 -1.98 26.79
C ALA A 722 -2.28 -1.71 28.28
N ASN A 723 -3.28 -1.65 29.17
CA ASN A 723 -3.03 -1.67 30.60
C ASN A 723 -2.45 -3.02 31.01
N GLU A 724 -1.46 -2.99 31.89
CA GLU A 724 -0.69 -4.18 32.29
C GLU A 724 -0.84 -4.42 33.79
N SER A 725 -1.09 -5.66 34.18
CA SER A 725 -1.18 -6.09 35.58
C SER A 725 0.15 -5.96 36.31
N GLN A 726 0.15 -6.19 37.63
CA GLN A 726 1.42 -6.57 38.29
C GLN A 726 1.93 -7.89 37.72
N GLY A 727 3.26 -8.04 37.65
CA GLY A 727 3.88 -9.28 37.20
C GLY A 727 4.00 -10.27 38.34
N VAL A 728 3.60 -11.52 38.12
CA VAL A 728 3.82 -12.60 39.09
C VAL A 728 5.15 -13.26 38.78
N MET A 729 6.04 -13.35 39.77
CA MET A 729 7.41 -13.82 39.60
C MET A 729 7.57 -15.30 39.88
N ILE A 730 8.55 -15.91 39.20
CA ILE A 730 9.00 -17.27 39.47
C ILE A 730 10.47 -17.42 39.09
N THR A 731 11.24 -18.12 39.93
CA THR A 731 12.62 -18.51 39.62
C THR A 731 12.63 -19.95 39.12
N VAL A 732 13.18 -20.14 37.93
CA VAL A 732 13.40 -21.43 37.28
C VAL A 732 14.87 -21.79 37.45
N THR A 733 15.15 -22.96 38.04
CA THR A 733 16.50 -23.49 38.27
C THR A 733 16.85 -24.60 37.30
#